data_AF-V4ATY9-F1
#
_entry.id   AF-V4ATY9-F1
#
_cell.length_a   1.000
_cell.length_b   1.000
_cell.length_c   1.000
_cell.angle_alpha   90.00
_cell.angle_beta   90.00
_cell.angle_gamma   90.00
#
_symmetry.space_group_name_H-M   'P 1'
#
loop_
_entity.id
_entity.type
_entity.pdbx_description
1 polymer ?
#
loop_
_entity_poly.entity_id
_entity_poly.type
_entity_poly.pdbx_seq_one_letter_code
_entity_poly.pdbx_strand_id
1 'polypeptide(L)'
;FPTCVYYILGSEFCERFSYYGLRTILVIYLTKWLLYSSDDATIIYHSFCMLCYLSPLLGAIIADGYLGRYKTIMYLSIVYAIGNIVLSLTALPPTEVYLYYRYGPIIGLILIGIGTGGIKPCVSAMGGDQFSSDQVKERLAFFSLFYFMINFGSMLSTVISPVLRADVHCIKDSCYPLAFGVPALLMIIALVIFWAGRKQYKHVLLTGNVIGQVAACIMVSSKKKKSHWLNHAEDKYEVEFISDVKQVLKVLWIFLPLPVFWALFDQQGSRWTLQAEQMDGHGSLGRIKPDQLQVLNPILILIFIPIFQHIVYPLLDRCKVPNRPIQKMVVGMIFACGAFIIAGFVQIKLDVRLYRAYLCYSSDLHYSPRYTLYGISCFITFFCPERKAFKKVGYKTQVLFFKNKKIECKTQIHFILCIRNRKVRSKILFYFISSIKTEMLDFKIKGKKPKAGKSQISMISYLPLQEEVSVDIKSSEHIYSINITHSNISQYHSIEPGSYGIYLPDQNGTSSYSYPVTLGSGAVYTLILTAKDLQNYDPRSVDILTYTSVNVNEMSMLYMIPQYIVITIGEILFSITGLSFAYNEAPTSMKSVVQAGWLMTMGIGNLIVVFVAEISLLPSQTAEFFLFASLMGLDIIIFSIMSCFYKYSYTS
;
A
#
# COMPACT_ATOMS: atom_id res chain seq x y z
N PHE A 1 -34.46 -2.44 -20.30
CA PHE A 1 -34.02 -1.10 -19.85
C PHE A 1 -34.14 -0.11 -21.01
N PRO A 2 -34.38 1.19 -20.77
CA PRO A 2 -34.17 2.23 -21.79
C PRO A 2 -32.76 2.13 -22.38
N THR A 3 -32.61 2.28 -23.70
CA THR A 3 -31.29 2.15 -24.36
C THR A 3 -30.25 3.13 -23.83
N CYS A 4 -30.68 4.31 -23.38
CA CYS A 4 -29.82 5.33 -22.78
C CYS A 4 -29.05 4.83 -21.54
N VAL A 5 -29.60 3.86 -20.80
CA VAL A 5 -29.02 3.31 -19.57
C VAL A 5 -27.72 2.55 -19.84
N TYR A 6 -27.59 1.87 -21.00
CA TYR A 6 -26.37 1.15 -21.34
C TYR A 6 -25.16 2.07 -21.54
N TYR A 7 -25.38 3.30 -22.03
CA TYR A 7 -24.31 4.31 -22.11
C TYR A 7 -23.82 4.73 -20.72
N ILE A 8 -24.74 4.89 -19.77
CA ILE A 8 -24.40 5.24 -18.38
C ILE A 8 -23.61 4.10 -17.73
N LEU A 9 -24.05 2.85 -17.89
CA LEU A 9 -23.37 1.68 -17.34
C LEU A 9 -21.97 1.47 -17.94
N GLY A 10 -21.82 1.62 -19.26
CA GLY A 10 -20.52 1.52 -19.93
C GLY A 10 -19.55 2.61 -19.50
N SER A 11 -20.06 3.84 -19.34
CA SER A 11 -19.28 4.98 -18.82
C SER A 11 -18.84 4.71 -17.37
N GLU A 12 -19.74 4.23 -16.51
CA GLU A 12 -19.44 3.89 -15.12
C GLU A 12 -18.37 2.80 -15.01
N PHE A 13 -18.46 1.74 -15.82
CA PHE A 13 -17.44 0.68 -15.83
C PHE A 13 -16.05 1.24 -16.14
N CYS A 14 -15.93 2.07 -17.18
CA CYS A 14 -14.67 2.66 -17.61
C CYS A 14 -14.10 3.64 -16.56
N GLU A 15 -14.96 4.47 -15.97
CA GLU A 15 -14.56 5.38 -14.90
C GLU A 15 -14.10 4.61 -13.65
N ARG A 16 -14.80 3.54 -13.26
CA ARG A 16 -14.44 2.75 -12.07
C ARG A 16 -13.14 2.01 -12.27
N PHE A 17 -12.91 1.48 -13.47
CA PHE A 17 -11.61 0.94 -13.83
C PHE A 17 -10.51 2.00 -13.68
N SER A 18 -10.74 3.21 -14.22
CA SER A 18 -9.76 4.31 -14.16
C SER A 18 -9.42 4.68 -12.71
N TYR A 19 -10.43 4.88 -11.87
CA TYR A 19 -10.29 5.23 -10.46
C TYR A 19 -9.53 4.17 -9.66
N TYR A 20 -9.99 2.92 -9.68
CA TYR A 20 -9.39 1.85 -8.88
C TYR A 20 -8.03 1.41 -9.42
N GLY A 21 -7.82 1.43 -10.74
CA GLY A 21 -6.55 1.09 -11.37
C GLY A 21 -5.43 2.04 -10.96
N LEU A 22 -5.71 3.35 -11.01
CA LEU A 22 -4.79 4.37 -10.51
C LEU A 22 -4.55 4.21 -9.01
N ARG A 23 -5.63 4.15 -8.22
CA ARG A 23 -5.55 4.10 -6.75
C ARG A 23 -4.73 2.90 -6.28
N THR A 24 -4.93 1.74 -6.88
CA THR A 24 -4.24 0.48 -6.51
C THR A 24 -2.71 0.63 -6.55
N ILE A 25 -2.17 1.24 -7.61
CA ILE A 25 -0.72 1.33 -7.83
C ILE A 25 -0.07 2.59 -7.23
N LEU A 26 -0.88 3.54 -6.75
CA LEU A 26 -0.43 4.89 -6.41
C LEU A 26 0.61 4.92 -5.28
N VAL A 27 0.40 4.18 -4.19
CA VAL A 27 1.35 4.19 -3.05
C VAL A 27 2.73 3.63 -3.45
N ILE A 28 2.74 2.62 -4.33
CA ILE A 28 4.00 2.05 -4.85
C ILE A 28 4.66 3.05 -5.80
N TYR A 29 3.90 3.72 -6.67
CA TYR A 29 4.43 4.80 -7.51
C TYR A 29 5.10 5.90 -6.68
N LEU A 30 4.44 6.38 -5.62
CA LEU A 30 4.95 7.42 -4.73
C LEU A 30 6.26 7.01 -4.04
N THR A 31 6.32 5.78 -3.52
CA THR A 31 7.50 5.30 -2.76
C THR A 31 8.64 4.81 -3.64
N LYS A 32 8.35 4.35 -4.87
CA LYS A 32 9.34 3.71 -5.76
C LYS A 32 9.82 4.59 -6.89
N TRP A 33 8.89 5.24 -7.55
CA TRP A 33 9.22 6.11 -8.65
C TRP A 33 9.62 7.46 -8.06
N LEU A 34 8.70 8.10 -7.33
CA LEU A 34 8.91 9.43 -6.78
C LEU A 34 9.77 9.48 -5.50
N LEU A 35 10.19 8.31 -4.99
CA LEU A 35 11.10 8.15 -3.85
C LEU A 35 10.65 8.83 -2.55
N TYR A 36 9.34 9.05 -2.37
CA TYR A 36 8.80 9.55 -1.11
C TYR A 36 9.01 8.55 0.04
N SER A 37 9.04 9.07 1.27
CA SER A 37 9.01 8.21 2.44
C SER A 37 7.68 7.46 2.51
N SER A 38 7.62 6.38 3.30
CA SER A 38 6.38 5.62 3.49
C SER A 38 5.27 6.48 4.09
N ASP A 39 5.63 7.47 4.90
CA ASP A 39 4.69 8.37 5.58
C ASP A 39 4.21 9.45 4.62
N ASP A 40 5.12 10.12 3.88
CA ASP A 40 4.76 11.10 2.85
C ASP A 40 3.87 10.49 1.76
N ALA A 41 4.18 9.25 1.34
CA ALA A 41 3.37 8.55 0.35
C ALA A 41 1.96 8.23 0.90
N THR A 42 1.86 7.91 2.19
CA THR A 42 0.58 7.69 2.89
C THR A 42 -0.19 9.01 2.96
N ILE A 43 0.46 10.12 3.31
CA ILE A 43 -0.13 11.47 3.34
C ILE A 43 -0.68 11.86 1.97
N ILE A 44 0.10 11.72 0.89
CA ILE A 44 -0.35 12.07 -0.47
C ILE A 44 -1.51 11.17 -0.91
N TYR A 45 -1.43 9.86 -0.68
CA TYR A 45 -2.47 8.89 -1.02
C TYR A 45 -3.80 9.21 -0.32
N HIS A 46 -3.77 9.47 0.99
CA HIS A 46 -4.98 9.77 1.75
C HIS A 46 -5.47 11.20 1.52
N SER A 47 -4.60 12.17 1.22
CA SER A 47 -5.02 13.51 0.78
C SER A 47 -5.76 13.45 -0.55
N PHE A 48 -5.30 12.61 -1.48
CA PHE A 48 -6.01 12.34 -2.74
C PHE A 48 -7.39 11.70 -2.48
N CYS A 49 -7.46 10.68 -1.64
CA CYS A 49 -8.73 10.03 -1.30
C CYS A 49 -9.68 11.00 -0.58
N MET A 50 -9.19 11.80 0.36
CA MET A 50 -9.94 12.87 1.02
C MET A 50 -10.55 13.81 -0.01
N LEU A 51 -9.76 14.30 -0.98
CA LEU A 51 -10.26 15.17 -2.04
C LEU A 51 -11.36 14.50 -2.88
N CYS A 52 -11.19 13.21 -3.23
CA CYS A 52 -12.20 12.44 -3.98
C CYS A 52 -13.54 12.28 -3.25
N TYR A 53 -13.54 12.31 -1.91
CA TYR A 53 -14.73 12.12 -1.08
C TYR A 53 -15.28 13.42 -0.47
N LEU A 54 -14.55 14.53 -0.57
CA LEU A 54 -15.03 15.89 -0.24
C LEU A 54 -15.58 16.64 -1.47
N SER A 55 -14.99 16.44 -2.65
CA SER A 55 -15.45 17.09 -3.89
C SER A 55 -16.87 16.67 -4.39
N PRO A 56 -17.50 15.55 -3.97
CA PRO A 56 -18.92 15.30 -4.23
C PRO A 56 -19.83 16.46 -3.79
N LEU A 57 -19.51 17.15 -2.69
CA LEU A 57 -20.29 18.29 -2.22
C LEU A 57 -20.30 19.42 -3.27
N LEU A 58 -19.14 19.71 -3.86
CA LEU A 58 -19.00 20.71 -4.92
C LEU A 58 -19.74 20.27 -6.19
N GLY A 59 -19.62 18.99 -6.56
CA GLY A 59 -20.33 18.41 -7.70
C GLY A 59 -21.85 18.54 -7.58
N ALA A 60 -22.40 18.23 -6.41
CA ALA A 60 -23.83 18.35 -6.13
C ALA A 60 -24.31 19.81 -6.21
N ILE A 61 -23.58 20.76 -5.59
CA ILE A 61 -23.92 22.19 -5.64
C ILE A 61 -23.94 22.72 -7.08
N ILE A 62 -22.96 22.32 -7.90
CA ILE A 62 -22.86 22.74 -9.30
C ILE A 62 -24.00 22.11 -10.14
N ALA A 63 -24.28 20.82 -9.94
CA ALA A 63 -25.33 20.10 -10.66
C ALA A 63 -26.74 20.60 -10.34
N ASP A 64 -27.08 20.73 -9.06
CA ASP A 64 -28.44 21.08 -8.65
C ASP A 64 -28.69 22.60 -8.70
N GLY A 65 -27.63 23.42 -8.54
CA GLY A 65 -27.73 24.87 -8.50
C GLY A 65 -27.57 25.59 -9.85
N TYR A 66 -26.66 25.14 -10.72
CA TYR A 66 -26.20 25.97 -11.85
C TYR A 66 -26.25 25.28 -13.22
N LEU A 67 -25.66 24.09 -13.35
CA LEU A 67 -25.37 23.48 -14.66
C LEU A 67 -26.33 22.34 -15.05
N GLY A 68 -26.97 21.70 -14.08
CA GLY A 68 -27.70 20.45 -14.29
C GLY A 68 -26.78 19.23 -14.34
N ARG A 69 -27.31 18.06 -13.96
CA ARG A 69 -26.55 16.80 -13.78
C ARG A 69 -25.71 16.42 -15.02
N TYR A 70 -26.31 16.47 -16.22
CA TYR A 70 -25.62 16.10 -17.45
C TYR A 70 -24.39 16.97 -17.75
N LYS A 71 -24.52 18.32 -17.66
CA LYS A 71 -23.41 19.23 -17.94
C LYS A 71 -22.31 19.12 -16.89
N THR A 72 -22.69 18.98 -15.61
CA THR A 72 -21.73 18.75 -14.53
C THR A 72 -20.92 17.48 -14.75
N ILE A 73 -21.58 16.36 -15.09
CA ILE A 73 -20.90 15.10 -15.41
C ILE A 73 -19.93 15.29 -16.60
N MET A 74 -20.38 15.93 -17.68
CA MET A 74 -19.54 16.17 -18.85
C MET A 74 -18.30 17.00 -18.53
N TYR A 75 -18.45 18.18 -17.92
CA TYR A 75 -17.31 19.07 -17.67
C TYR A 75 -16.33 18.48 -16.65
N LEU A 76 -16.82 17.87 -15.58
CA LEU A 76 -15.94 17.26 -14.59
C LEU A 76 -15.27 15.97 -15.11
N SER A 77 -15.92 15.25 -16.04
CA SER A 77 -15.28 14.12 -16.74
C SER A 77 -14.15 14.58 -17.66
N ILE A 78 -14.26 15.77 -18.29
CA ILE A 78 -13.15 16.37 -19.05
C ILE A 78 -11.99 16.70 -18.11
N VAL A 79 -12.26 17.35 -16.97
CA VAL A 79 -11.24 17.64 -15.96
C VAL A 79 -10.57 16.36 -15.48
N TYR A 80 -11.34 15.30 -15.26
CA TYR A 80 -10.83 13.98 -14.88
C TYR A 80 -9.91 13.40 -15.98
N ALA A 81 -10.35 13.40 -17.24
CA ALA A 81 -9.53 12.91 -18.36
C ALA A 81 -8.20 13.69 -18.47
N ILE A 82 -8.24 15.02 -18.35
CA ILE A 82 -7.03 15.87 -18.34
C ILE A 82 -6.12 15.48 -17.17
N GLY A 83 -6.66 15.29 -15.97
CA GLY A 83 -5.89 14.88 -14.80
C GLY A 83 -5.16 13.55 -15.01
N ASN A 84 -5.84 12.55 -15.59
CA ASN A 84 -5.22 11.26 -15.94
C ASN A 84 -4.12 11.41 -17.01
N ILE A 85 -4.34 12.24 -18.03
CA ILE A 85 -3.33 12.52 -19.06
C ILE A 85 -2.10 13.18 -18.42
N VAL A 86 -2.30 14.20 -17.58
CA VAL A 86 -1.21 14.87 -16.85
C VAL A 86 -0.44 13.87 -16.00
N LEU A 87 -1.12 12.99 -15.26
CA LEU A 87 -0.45 11.98 -14.44
C LEU A 87 0.35 10.97 -15.28
N SER A 88 -0.19 10.52 -16.42
CA SER A 88 0.51 9.59 -17.33
C SER A 88 1.75 10.23 -17.98
N LEU A 89 1.63 11.47 -18.46
CA LEU A 89 2.75 12.21 -19.05
C LEU A 89 3.83 12.53 -18.01
N THR A 90 3.43 12.90 -16.79
CA THR A 90 4.37 13.25 -15.71
C THR A 90 5.03 12.03 -15.07
N ALA A 91 4.54 10.82 -15.36
CA ALA A 91 5.18 9.57 -14.99
C ALA A 91 6.35 9.19 -15.92
N LEU A 92 6.55 9.91 -17.05
CA LEU A 92 7.72 9.72 -17.91
C LEU A 92 9.02 10.05 -17.14
N PRO A 93 10.14 9.40 -17.50
CA PRO A 93 11.43 9.62 -16.84
C PRO A 93 11.82 11.09 -16.98
N PRO A 94 12.48 11.66 -15.95
CA PRO A 94 12.85 13.07 -15.98
C PRO A 94 13.79 13.35 -17.15
N THR A 95 13.36 14.23 -18.05
CA THR A 95 14.28 15.16 -18.73
C THR A 95 14.80 16.15 -17.67
N GLU A 96 15.86 16.92 -17.94
CA GLU A 96 16.66 17.67 -16.93
C GLU A 96 15.89 18.63 -15.98
N VAL A 97 14.57 18.76 -16.10
CA VAL A 97 13.71 19.60 -15.26
C VAL A 97 13.12 18.80 -14.08
N TYR A 98 13.82 18.82 -12.94
CA TYR A 98 13.39 18.20 -11.68
C TYR A 98 12.00 18.63 -11.18
N LEU A 99 11.55 19.85 -11.51
CA LEU A 99 10.29 20.42 -11.04
C LEU A 99 9.05 19.67 -11.60
N TYR A 100 9.11 19.28 -12.87
CA TYR A 100 8.01 18.61 -13.58
C TYR A 100 7.66 17.26 -12.95
N TYR A 101 8.69 16.52 -12.55
CA TYR A 101 8.58 15.17 -12.01
C TYR A 101 7.89 15.08 -10.65
N ARG A 102 8.01 16.12 -9.82
CA ARG A 102 7.47 16.11 -8.44
C ARG A 102 6.10 16.78 -8.32
N TYR A 103 5.91 17.93 -8.97
CA TYR A 103 4.65 18.68 -8.88
C TYR A 103 3.62 18.23 -9.92
N GLY A 104 4.05 17.73 -11.07
CA GLY A 104 3.17 17.23 -12.13
C GLY A 104 2.20 16.13 -11.66
N PRO A 105 2.66 15.07 -10.99
CA PRO A 105 1.78 14.03 -10.46
C PRO A 105 0.77 14.58 -9.43
N ILE A 106 1.17 15.53 -8.59
CA ILE A 106 0.29 16.15 -7.59
C ILE A 106 -0.83 16.94 -8.29
N ILE A 107 -0.49 17.74 -9.32
CA ILE A 107 -1.48 18.45 -10.13
C ILE A 107 -2.45 17.46 -10.79
N GLY A 108 -1.93 16.37 -11.36
CA GLY A 108 -2.74 15.29 -11.92
C GLY A 108 -3.71 14.71 -10.90
N LEU A 109 -3.24 14.36 -9.69
CA LEU A 109 -4.07 13.83 -8.60
C LEU A 109 -5.15 14.82 -8.13
N ILE A 110 -4.86 16.12 -8.07
CA ILE A 110 -5.84 17.15 -7.70
C ILE A 110 -6.96 17.22 -8.76
N LEU A 111 -6.60 17.29 -10.04
CA LEU A 111 -7.56 17.32 -11.15
C LEU A 111 -8.42 16.05 -11.16
N ILE A 112 -7.81 14.89 -10.96
CA ILE A 112 -8.51 13.60 -10.86
C ILE A 112 -9.46 13.61 -9.66
N GLY A 113 -9.00 14.06 -8.48
CA GLY A 113 -9.82 14.07 -7.26
C GLY A 113 -11.04 14.98 -7.35
N ILE A 114 -10.91 16.15 -8.01
CA ILE A 114 -12.03 17.04 -8.30
C ILE A 114 -12.98 16.39 -9.34
N GLY A 115 -12.40 15.81 -10.40
CA GLY A 115 -13.15 15.15 -11.47
C GLY A 115 -13.99 13.97 -10.98
N THR A 116 -13.35 12.91 -10.46
CA THR A 116 -14.04 11.70 -9.98
C THR A 116 -15.01 12.01 -8.85
N GLY A 117 -14.63 12.82 -7.87
CA GLY A 117 -15.52 13.06 -6.74
C GLY A 117 -16.72 13.93 -7.10
N GLY A 118 -16.55 14.94 -7.96
CA GLY A 118 -17.68 15.78 -8.36
C GLY A 118 -18.69 15.09 -9.30
N ILE A 119 -18.30 14.03 -10.03
CA ILE A 119 -19.26 13.24 -10.83
C ILE A 119 -20.01 12.19 -10.00
N LYS A 120 -19.42 11.65 -8.92
CA LYS A 120 -20.01 10.57 -8.09
C LYS A 120 -21.49 10.79 -7.70
N PRO A 121 -21.90 11.95 -7.14
CA PRO A 121 -23.29 12.14 -6.74
C PRO A 121 -24.24 12.33 -7.93
N CYS A 122 -23.71 12.68 -9.10
CA CYS A 122 -24.50 13.03 -10.28
C CYS A 122 -24.84 11.81 -11.15
N VAL A 123 -23.89 10.88 -11.35
CA VAL A 123 -24.05 9.77 -12.31
C VAL A 123 -25.12 8.78 -11.84
N SER A 124 -25.07 8.37 -10.58
CA SER A 124 -26.04 7.43 -10.00
C SER A 124 -27.46 8.00 -9.98
N ALA A 125 -27.60 9.28 -9.62
CA ALA A 125 -28.87 10.01 -9.65
C ALA A 125 -29.42 10.11 -11.09
N MET A 126 -28.58 10.52 -12.05
CA MET A 126 -28.96 10.64 -13.45
C MET A 126 -29.36 9.28 -14.05
N GLY A 127 -28.70 8.19 -13.68
CA GLY A 127 -29.09 6.84 -14.08
C GLY A 127 -30.47 6.44 -13.58
N GLY A 128 -30.79 6.76 -12.32
CA GLY A 128 -32.11 6.55 -11.73
C GLY A 128 -33.22 7.36 -12.40
N ASP A 129 -32.93 8.58 -12.84
CA ASP A 129 -33.89 9.48 -13.49
C ASP A 129 -34.36 9.01 -14.88
N GLN A 130 -33.65 8.05 -15.49
CA GLN A 130 -34.01 7.52 -16.81
C GLN A 130 -35.26 6.62 -16.78
N PHE A 131 -35.70 6.24 -15.58
CA PHE A 131 -36.88 5.41 -15.36
C PHE A 131 -38.08 6.25 -14.93
N SER A 132 -39.26 5.91 -15.44
CA SER A 132 -40.52 6.53 -14.99
C SER A 132 -40.91 6.02 -13.60
N SER A 133 -41.84 6.71 -12.92
CA SER A 133 -42.34 6.32 -11.58
C SER A 133 -42.83 4.87 -11.51
N ASP A 134 -43.37 4.38 -12.61
CA ASP A 134 -44.06 3.10 -12.69
C ASP A 134 -43.08 1.92 -12.90
N GLN A 135 -41.84 2.22 -13.29
CA GLN A 135 -40.77 1.25 -13.61
C GLN A 135 -39.89 0.92 -12.40
N VAL A 136 -40.52 0.60 -11.26
CA VAL A 136 -39.80 0.37 -10.00
C VAL A 136 -38.90 -0.86 -10.08
N LYS A 137 -39.37 -1.96 -10.70
CA LYS A 137 -38.61 -3.21 -10.83
C LYS A 137 -37.38 -3.03 -11.70
N GLU A 138 -37.51 -2.36 -12.84
CA GLU A 138 -36.43 -2.09 -13.78
C GLU A 138 -35.39 -1.15 -13.17
N ARG A 139 -35.82 -0.13 -12.44
CA ARG A 139 -34.91 0.79 -11.73
C ARG A 139 -34.07 0.06 -10.67
N LEU A 140 -34.66 -0.86 -9.91
CA LEU A 140 -33.93 -1.69 -8.93
C LEU A 140 -32.91 -2.61 -9.61
N ALA A 141 -33.28 -3.23 -10.74
CA ALA A 141 -32.38 -4.06 -11.52
C ALA A 141 -31.21 -3.22 -12.11
N PHE A 142 -31.46 -1.98 -12.53
CA PHE A 142 -30.40 -1.04 -12.93
C PHE A 142 -29.40 -0.78 -11.82
N PHE A 143 -29.85 -0.45 -10.60
CA PHE A 143 -28.92 -0.19 -9.48
C PHE A 143 -28.11 -1.44 -9.10
N SER A 144 -28.71 -2.63 -9.24
CA SER A 144 -28.00 -3.90 -9.03
C SER A 144 -26.90 -4.10 -10.08
N LEU A 145 -27.20 -3.82 -11.36
CA LEU A 145 -26.23 -3.89 -12.45
C LEU A 145 -25.14 -2.81 -12.33
N PHE A 146 -25.50 -1.60 -11.89
CA PHE A 146 -24.57 -0.51 -11.61
C PHE A 146 -23.57 -0.90 -10.51
N TYR A 147 -24.06 -1.49 -9.42
CA TYR A 147 -23.22 -2.01 -8.34
C TYR A 147 -22.29 -3.14 -8.80
N PHE A 148 -22.79 -4.04 -9.65
CA PHE A 148 -21.97 -5.08 -10.28
C PHE A 148 -20.85 -4.47 -11.14
N MET A 149 -21.15 -3.46 -11.98
CA MET A 149 -20.15 -2.79 -12.82
C MET A 149 -19.05 -2.10 -12.00
N ILE A 150 -19.39 -1.50 -10.85
CA ILE A 150 -18.41 -0.91 -9.93
C ILE A 150 -17.42 -1.96 -9.43
N ASN A 151 -17.92 -3.08 -8.89
CA ASN A 151 -17.08 -4.13 -8.34
C ASN A 151 -16.29 -4.86 -9.42
N PHE A 152 -16.90 -5.08 -10.59
CA PHE A 152 -16.25 -5.72 -11.72
C PHE A 152 -15.11 -4.84 -12.28
N GLY A 153 -15.34 -3.53 -12.45
CA GLY A 153 -14.30 -2.57 -12.84
C GLY A 153 -13.17 -2.47 -11.82
N SER A 154 -13.49 -2.46 -10.52
CA SER A 154 -12.50 -2.50 -9.44
C SER A 154 -11.67 -3.77 -9.49
N MET A 155 -12.29 -4.95 -9.57
CA MET A 155 -11.61 -6.24 -9.63
C MET A 155 -10.65 -6.28 -10.83
N LEU A 156 -11.12 -5.94 -12.03
CA LEU A 156 -10.31 -6.02 -13.23
C LEU A 156 -9.13 -5.04 -13.21
N SER A 157 -9.37 -3.80 -12.79
CA SER A 157 -8.31 -2.78 -12.71
C SER A 157 -7.24 -3.12 -11.67
N THR A 158 -7.63 -3.67 -10.52
CA THR A 158 -6.68 -4.10 -9.48
C THR A 158 -5.86 -5.34 -9.88
N VAL A 159 -6.32 -6.15 -10.85
CA VAL A 159 -5.49 -7.19 -11.47
C VAL A 159 -4.58 -6.62 -12.56
N ILE A 160 -5.16 -5.85 -13.50
CA ILE A 160 -4.47 -5.41 -14.71
C ILE A 160 -3.45 -4.30 -14.44
N SER A 161 -3.79 -3.27 -13.67
CA SER A 161 -2.90 -2.11 -13.47
C SER A 161 -1.55 -2.48 -12.83
N PRO A 162 -1.48 -3.35 -11.78
CA PRO A 162 -0.21 -3.85 -11.28
C PRO A 162 0.59 -4.67 -12.29
N VAL A 163 -0.08 -5.47 -13.15
CA VAL A 163 0.58 -6.23 -14.22
C VAL A 163 1.19 -5.29 -15.25
N LEU A 164 0.45 -4.27 -15.71
CA LEU A 164 0.96 -3.26 -16.63
C LEU A 164 2.16 -2.48 -16.05
N ARG A 165 2.14 -2.20 -14.75
CA ARG A 165 3.22 -1.50 -14.07
C ARG A 165 4.49 -2.34 -13.94
N ALA A 166 4.35 -3.63 -13.60
CA ALA A 166 5.46 -4.48 -13.16
C ALA A 166 5.98 -5.44 -14.24
N ASP A 167 5.12 -5.97 -15.10
CA ASP A 167 5.49 -7.01 -16.08
C ASP A 167 5.76 -6.43 -17.47
N VAL A 168 5.34 -5.19 -17.74
CA VAL A 168 5.61 -4.50 -19.01
C VAL A 168 6.81 -3.55 -18.83
N HIS A 169 7.83 -3.71 -19.67
CA HIS A 169 9.02 -2.88 -19.68
C HIS A 169 8.94 -1.85 -20.81
N CYS A 170 8.64 -0.59 -20.48
CA CYS A 170 8.68 0.51 -21.46
C CYS A 170 9.89 1.41 -21.26
N ILE A 171 10.19 1.76 -20.02
CA ILE A 171 11.24 2.72 -19.64
C ILE A 171 11.96 2.15 -18.41
N LYS A 172 13.16 1.59 -18.61
CA LYS A 172 13.83 0.74 -17.60
C LYS A 172 12.95 -0.46 -17.22
N ASP A 173 13.11 -0.97 -15.99
CA ASP A 173 12.44 -2.15 -15.45
C ASP A 173 10.92 -2.02 -15.19
N SER A 174 10.27 -0.85 -15.37
CA SER A 174 8.84 -0.66 -15.03
C SER A 174 8.12 0.36 -15.90
N CYS A 175 6.82 0.17 -16.17
CA CYS A 175 6.05 1.04 -17.06
C CYS A 175 4.88 1.78 -16.38
N TYR A 176 5.20 2.78 -15.56
CA TYR A 176 4.18 3.67 -14.96
C TYR A 176 3.40 4.53 -15.97
N PRO A 177 4.02 5.11 -17.02
CA PRO A 177 3.28 5.90 -18.00
C PRO A 177 2.13 5.13 -18.66
N LEU A 178 2.35 3.86 -19.01
CA LEU A 178 1.29 2.99 -19.55
C LEU A 178 0.26 2.62 -18.49
N ALA A 179 0.72 2.26 -17.29
CA ALA A 179 -0.17 1.88 -16.19
C ALA A 179 -1.14 3.02 -15.79
N PHE A 180 -0.73 4.30 -15.92
CA PHE A 180 -1.60 5.48 -15.79
C PHE A 180 -2.27 5.91 -17.11
N GLY A 181 -1.68 5.58 -18.26
CA GLY A 181 -2.20 5.89 -19.58
C GLY A 181 -3.44 5.08 -19.95
N VAL A 182 -3.51 3.81 -19.52
CA VAL A 182 -4.71 2.98 -19.70
C VAL A 182 -5.93 3.58 -18.97
N PRO A 183 -5.85 3.96 -17.67
CA PRO A 183 -6.87 4.78 -17.01
C PRO A 183 -7.25 6.06 -17.74
N ALA A 184 -6.29 6.76 -18.37
CA ALA A 184 -6.55 7.96 -19.15
C ALA A 184 -7.38 7.67 -20.41
N LEU A 185 -6.98 6.65 -21.18
CA LEU A 185 -7.70 6.20 -22.37
C LEU A 185 -9.12 5.75 -22.01
N LEU A 186 -9.28 4.96 -20.96
CA LEU A 186 -10.59 4.50 -20.50
C LEU A 186 -11.48 5.66 -20.04
N MET A 187 -10.91 6.69 -19.41
CA MET A 187 -11.70 7.88 -19.05
C MET A 187 -12.17 8.66 -20.29
N ILE A 188 -11.34 8.75 -21.35
CA ILE A 188 -11.75 9.33 -22.64
C ILE A 188 -12.87 8.49 -23.27
N ILE A 189 -12.73 7.17 -23.26
CA ILE A 189 -13.78 6.24 -23.74
C ILE A 189 -15.07 6.44 -22.93
N ALA A 190 -14.99 6.54 -21.60
CA ALA A 190 -16.13 6.79 -20.72
C ALA A 190 -16.89 8.07 -21.12
N LEU A 191 -16.14 9.13 -21.44
CA LEU A 191 -16.68 10.41 -21.89
C LEU A 191 -17.35 10.31 -23.26
N VAL A 192 -16.72 9.61 -24.22
CA VAL A 192 -17.29 9.40 -25.55
C VAL A 192 -18.58 8.58 -25.49
N ILE A 193 -18.59 7.50 -24.71
CA ILE A 193 -19.79 6.68 -24.48
C ILE A 193 -20.91 7.53 -23.86
N PHE A 194 -20.60 8.29 -22.81
CA PHE A 194 -21.60 9.12 -22.14
C PHE A 194 -22.16 10.20 -23.08
N TRP A 195 -21.30 10.84 -23.87
CA TRP A 195 -21.70 11.85 -24.86
C TRP A 195 -22.52 11.28 -26.03
N ALA A 196 -22.28 10.02 -26.43
CA ALA A 196 -23.05 9.36 -27.47
C ALA A 196 -24.54 9.20 -27.09
N GLY A 197 -24.83 8.97 -25.80
CA GLY A 197 -26.19 8.86 -25.28
C GLY A 197 -26.96 10.18 -25.14
N ARG A 198 -26.33 11.35 -25.37
CA ARG A 198 -26.87 12.68 -25.02
C ARG A 198 -28.28 12.99 -25.53
N LYS A 199 -28.64 12.51 -26.72
CA LYS A 199 -29.96 12.78 -27.33
C LYS A 199 -31.08 11.94 -26.72
N GLN A 200 -30.73 10.87 -26.00
CA GLN A 200 -31.68 9.91 -25.42
C GLN A 200 -31.88 10.12 -23.91
N TYR A 201 -31.08 10.97 -23.27
CA TYR A 201 -31.18 11.20 -21.84
C TYR A 201 -32.40 12.06 -21.50
N LYS A 202 -33.12 11.62 -20.48
CA LYS A 202 -34.10 12.46 -19.81
C LYS A 202 -33.37 13.47 -18.93
N HIS A 203 -33.56 14.75 -19.22
CA HIS A 203 -32.99 15.84 -18.43
C HIS A 203 -34.02 16.31 -17.38
N VAL A 204 -33.66 16.16 -16.11
CA VAL A 204 -34.46 16.67 -14.98
C VAL A 204 -34.17 18.16 -14.78
N LEU A 205 -35.21 18.94 -14.46
CA LEU A 205 -35.09 20.37 -14.16
C LEU A 205 -34.28 20.60 -12.87
N LEU A 206 -33.67 21.79 -12.78
CA LEU A 206 -32.88 22.19 -11.62
C LEU A 206 -33.78 22.27 -10.38
N THR A 207 -33.39 21.58 -9.31
CA THR A 207 -34.12 21.54 -8.03
C THR A 207 -33.67 22.63 -7.05
N GLY A 208 -32.67 23.44 -7.43
CA GLY A 208 -32.07 24.48 -6.58
C GLY A 208 -31.04 23.92 -5.60
N ASN A 209 -30.25 24.81 -4.99
CA ASN A 209 -29.18 24.41 -4.07
C ASN A 209 -29.74 24.04 -2.68
N VAL A 210 -30.28 22.82 -2.57
CA VAL A 210 -30.85 22.28 -1.31
C VAL A 210 -29.81 22.32 -0.17
N ILE A 211 -28.55 21.98 -0.45
CA ILE A 211 -27.46 22.03 0.53
C ILE A 211 -27.24 23.46 1.06
N GLY A 212 -27.22 24.44 0.17
CA GLY A 212 -27.12 25.85 0.53
C GLY A 212 -28.31 26.36 1.34
N GLN A 213 -29.52 25.90 1.02
CA GLN A 213 -30.73 26.22 1.79
C GLN A 213 -30.69 25.64 3.21
N VAL A 214 -30.23 24.40 3.37
CA VAL A 214 -30.04 23.76 4.68
C VAL A 214 -29.01 24.54 5.52
N ALA A 215 -27.87 24.89 4.94
CA ALA A 215 -26.83 25.67 5.62
C ALA A 215 -27.32 27.07 6.03
N ALA A 216 -28.07 27.75 5.15
CA ALA A 216 -28.68 29.04 5.42
C ALA A 216 -29.74 28.96 6.53
N CYS A 217 -30.59 27.93 6.53
CA CYS A 217 -31.57 27.67 7.57
C CYS A 217 -30.91 27.48 8.94
N ILE A 218 -29.81 26.72 9.02
CA ILE A 218 -29.03 26.53 10.24
C ILE A 218 -28.43 27.88 10.71
N MET A 219 -27.82 28.66 9.82
CA MET A 219 -27.22 29.95 10.17
C MET A 219 -28.24 30.97 10.68
N VAL A 220 -29.42 31.06 10.06
CA VAL A 220 -30.50 31.95 10.50
C VAL A 220 -31.00 31.53 11.88
N SER A 221 -31.08 30.22 12.13
CA SER A 221 -31.62 29.66 13.37
C SER A 221 -30.76 29.92 14.62
N SER A 222 -29.46 30.19 14.48
CA SER A 222 -28.52 30.39 15.60
C SER A 222 -28.70 31.70 16.38
N LYS A 223 -29.72 32.52 16.07
CA LYS A 223 -29.79 33.91 16.57
C LYS A 223 -30.65 34.18 17.82
N LYS A 224 -31.59 33.32 18.28
CA LYS A 224 -32.36 33.51 19.54
C LYS A 224 -32.96 32.21 20.11
N LYS A 225 -33.46 32.22 21.36
CA LYS A 225 -34.08 31.08 22.06
C LYS A 225 -35.59 30.90 21.73
N LYS A 226 -35.94 29.87 20.94
CA LYS A 226 -37.26 29.20 20.87
C LYS A 226 -37.17 27.78 21.51
N SER A 227 -38.28 27.04 21.62
CA SER A 227 -38.34 25.68 22.21
C SER A 227 -37.41 24.66 21.52
N HIS A 228 -37.27 24.74 20.20
CA HIS A 228 -36.16 24.16 19.43
C HIS A 228 -35.50 25.29 18.64
N TRP A 229 -34.17 25.41 18.70
CA TRP A 229 -33.41 26.52 18.08
C TRP A 229 -33.69 26.68 16.58
N LEU A 230 -33.89 25.57 15.87
CA LEU A 230 -34.20 25.56 14.43
C LEU A 230 -35.58 26.15 14.05
N ASN A 231 -36.51 26.29 15.01
CA ASN A 231 -37.82 26.90 14.75
C ASN A 231 -37.73 28.41 14.52
N HIS A 232 -36.55 29.01 14.72
CA HIS A 232 -36.38 30.42 14.41
C HIS A 232 -36.34 30.70 12.89
N ALA A 233 -36.13 29.68 12.07
CA ALA A 233 -36.19 29.80 10.61
C ALA A 233 -37.64 29.87 10.05
N GLU A 234 -38.67 29.71 10.89
CA GLU A 234 -40.10 29.70 10.48
C GLU A 234 -40.52 30.97 9.73
N ASP A 235 -39.87 32.10 10.00
CA ASP A 235 -40.17 33.38 9.34
C ASP A 235 -39.69 33.42 7.87
N LYS A 236 -38.80 32.50 7.47
CA LYS A 236 -38.14 32.48 6.14
C LYS A 236 -38.31 31.16 5.39
N TYR A 237 -38.55 30.06 6.10
CA TYR A 237 -38.65 28.73 5.54
C TYR A 237 -39.93 28.04 6.00
N GLU A 238 -40.48 27.20 5.13
CA GLU A 238 -41.66 26.39 5.44
C GLU A 238 -41.42 25.45 6.62
N VAL A 239 -42.47 25.20 7.41
CA VAL A 239 -42.38 24.36 8.62
C VAL A 239 -41.96 22.92 8.27
N GLU A 240 -42.43 22.39 7.13
CA GLU A 240 -42.03 21.07 6.62
C GLU A 240 -40.53 21.01 6.33
N PHE A 241 -39.99 22.02 5.65
CA PHE A 241 -38.55 22.12 5.39
C PHE A 241 -37.73 22.17 6.68
N ILE A 242 -38.17 22.93 7.69
CA ILE A 242 -37.50 22.99 9.00
C ILE A 242 -37.54 21.63 9.70
N SER A 243 -38.65 20.89 9.59
CA SER A 243 -38.77 19.53 10.11
C SER A 243 -37.79 18.58 9.42
N ASP A 244 -37.69 18.65 8.09
CA ASP A 244 -36.74 17.87 7.30
C ASP A 244 -35.29 18.16 7.71
N VAL A 245 -34.93 19.43 7.92
CA VAL A 245 -33.60 19.80 8.42
C VAL A 245 -33.33 19.21 9.82
N LYS A 246 -34.30 19.16 10.73
CA LYS A 246 -34.12 18.51 12.04
C LYS A 246 -33.83 17.02 11.88
N GLN A 247 -34.52 16.34 10.97
CA GLN A 247 -34.29 14.92 10.69
C GLN A 247 -32.91 14.69 10.09
N VAL A 248 -32.48 15.52 9.13
CA VAL A 248 -31.12 15.47 8.57
C VAL A 248 -30.06 15.66 9.66
N LEU A 249 -30.19 16.67 10.53
CA LEU A 249 -29.25 16.91 11.61
C LEU A 249 -29.16 15.73 12.60
N LYS A 250 -30.28 15.06 12.86
CA LYS A 250 -30.33 13.85 13.70
C LYS A 250 -29.56 12.68 13.07
N VAL A 251 -29.65 12.51 11.75
CA VAL A 251 -28.88 11.48 11.02
C VAL A 251 -27.39 11.85 10.99
N LEU A 252 -27.05 13.10 10.68
CA LEU A 252 -25.67 13.58 10.66
C LEU A 252 -24.99 13.48 12.03
N TRP A 253 -25.75 13.62 13.12
CA TRP A 253 -25.24 13.39 14.47
C TRP A 253 -24.72 11.97 14.65
N ILE A 254 -25.45 10.96 14.18
CA ILE A 254 -25.01 9.55 14.17
C ILE A 254 -23.82 9.33 13.23
N PHE A 255 -23.60 10.20 12.25
CA PHE A 255 -22.47 10.07 11.34
C PHE A 255 -21.12 10.51 11.93
N LEU A 256 -21.10 11.24 13.05
CA LEU A 256 -19.86 11.78 13.63
C LEU A 256 -18.78 10.72 13.97
N PRO A 257 -19.11 9.52 14.48
CA PRO A 257 -18.11 8.48 14.80
C PRO A 257 -17.61 7.73 13.53
N LEU A 258 -18.43 7.68 12.48
CA LEU A 258 -18.18 6.87 11.27
C LEU A 258 -16.84 7.12 10.54
N PRO A 259 -16.24 8.33 10.54
CA PRO A 259 -14.93 8.56 9.94
C PRO A 259 -13.83 7.61 10.43
N VAL A 260 -13.90 7.13 11.69
CA VAL A 260 -12.88 6.21 12.23
C VAL A 260 -12.89 4.88 11.46
N PHE A 261 -14.07 4.37 11.07
CA PHE A 261 -14.17 3.19 10.21
C PHE A 261 -13.47 3.39 8.87
N TRP A 262 -13.70 4.52 8.22
CA TRP A 262 -13.08 4.82 6.93
C TRP A 262 -11.56 5.02 7.05
N ALA A 263 -11.09 5.58 8.16
CA ALA A 263 -9.67 5.70 8.45
C ALA A 263 -8.97 4.33 8.52
N LEU A 264 -9.66 3.29 9.01
CA LEU A 264 -9.15 1.91 8.98
C LEU A 264 -9.30 1.30 7.58
N PHE A 265 -10.50 1.36 7.01
CA PHE A 265 -10.83 0.67 5.76
C PHE A 265 -9.94 1.10 4.58
N ASP A 266 -9.67 2.40 4.43
CA ASP A 266 -8.92 2.91 3.26
C ASP A 266 -7.40 2.64 3.34
N GLN A 267 -6.88 2.17 4.49
CA GLN A 267 -5.46 1.79 4.60
C GLN A 267 -5.09 0.52 3.83
N GLN A 268 -6.09 -0.22 3.32
CA GLN A 268 -5.89 -1.33 2.39
C GLN A 268 -5.04 -0.93 1.18
N GLY A 269 -5.20 0.31 0.69
CA GLY A 269 -4.44 0.81 -0.46
C GLY A 269 -3.08 1.43 -0.12
N SER A 270 -2.80 1.72 1.15
CA SER A 270 -1.58 2.38 1.61
C SER A 270 -0.74 1.47 2.52
N ARG A 271 -0.97 1.50 3.84
CA ARG A 271 -0.18 0.77 4.84
C ARG A 271 -0.20 -0.74 4.64
N TRP A 272 -1.33 -1.32 4.23
CA TRP A 272 -1.39 -2.77 3.95
C TRP A 272 -0.58 -3.13 2.70
N THR A 273 -0.64 -2.33 1.64
CA THR A 273 0.24 -2.51 0.46
C THR A 273 1.72 -2.42 0.85
N LEU A 274 2.09 -1.49 1.74
CA LEU A 274 3.46 -1.35 2.25
C LEU A 274 3.89 -2.50 3.19
N GLN A 275 2.94 -3.10 3.92
CA GLN A 275 3.17 -4.33 4.68
C GLN A 275 3.43 -5.51 3.72
N ALA A 276 2.58 -5.67 2.70
CA ALA A 276 2.72 -6.70 1.67
C ALA A 276 4.06 -6.62 0.94
N GLU A 277 4.58 -5.40 0.72
CA GLU A 277 5.88 -5.18 0.10
C GLU A 277 7.06 -5.84 0.85
N GLN A 278 6.91 -6.08 2.15
CA GLN A 278 7.90 -6.72 3.03
C GLN A 278 7.73 -8.24 3.14
N MET A 279 6.75 -8.80 2.43
CA MET A 279 6.35 -10.20 2.44
C MET A 279 6.78 -10.90 1.14
N ASP A 280 6.68 -12.23 1.14
CA ASP A 280 6.99 -13.05 -0.02
C ASP A 280 5.77 -13.22 -0.92
N GLY A 281 5.91 -12.83 -2.19
CA GLY A 281 4.87 -12.92 -3.20
C GLY A 281 4.90 -14.22 -4.00
N HIS A 282 5.87 -15.12 -3.78
CA HIS A 282 5.92 -16.38 -4.51
C HIS A 282 4.79 -17.32 -4.07
N GLY A 283 3.92 -17.67 -5.02
CA GLY A 283 2.85 -18.66 -4.83
C GLY A 283 2.87 -19.71 -5.94
N SER A 284 2.00 -20.72 -5.82
CA SER A 284 1.84 -21.79 -6.81
C SER A 284 1.33 -21.29 -8.18
N LEU A 285 0.67 -20.14 -8.21
CA LEU A 285 0.12 -19.50 -9.42
C LEU A 285 1.03 -18.39 -9.99
N GLY A 286 2.28 -18.33 -9.55
CA GLY A 286 3.23 -17.28 -9.93
C GLY A 286 3.44 -16.23 -8.83
N ARG A 287 4.12 -15.14 -9.18
CA ARG A 287 4.47 -14.07 -8.23
C ARG A 287 3.33 -13.06 -8.10
N ILE A 288 2.72 -13.02 -6.92
CA ILE A 288 1.73 -12.02 -6.52
C ILE A 288 2.45 -10.71 -6.25
N LYS A 289 1.99 -9.62 -6.86
CA LYS A 289 2.50 -8.28 -6.57
C LYS A 289 1.81 -7.72 -5.30
N PRO A 290 2.50 -6.91 -4.47
CA PRO A 290 1.93 -6.38 -3.22
C PRO A 290 0.61 -5.65 -3.38
N ASP A 291 0.49 -4.83 -4.43
CA ASP A 291 -0.69 -4.04 -4.80
C ASP A 291 -1.85 -4.89 -5.35
N GLN A 292 -1.60 -6.13 -5.81
CA GLN A 292 -2.67 -7.04 -6.26
C GLN A 292 -3.50 -7.62 -5.11
N LEU A 293 -3.01 -7.62 -3.87
CA LEU A 293 -3.79 -8.12 -2.73
C LEU A 293 -5.09 -7.34 -2.51
N GLN A 294 -5.16 -6.09 -2.96
CA GLN A 294 -6.40 -5.29 -2.93
C GLN A 294 -7.55 -5.94 -3.72
N VAL A 295 -7.27 -6.85 -4.67
CA VAL A 295 -8.30 -7.56 -5.45
C VAL A 295 -9.18 -8.45 -4.58
N LEU A 296 -8.66 -8.86 -3.41
CA LEU A 296 -9.41 -9.69 -2.48
C LEU A 296 -10.69 -9.00 -2.05
N ASN A 297 -10.68 -7.67 -1.83
CA ASN A 297 -11.87 -6.96 -1.36
C ASN A 297 -13.06 -7.06 -2.34
N PRO A 298 -12.97 -6.62 -3.62
CA PRO A 298 -14.09 -6.74 -4.55
C PRO A 298 -14.50 -8.20 -4.83
N ILE A 299 -13.57 -9.15 -4.84
CA ILE A 299 -13.91 -10.59 -4.98
C ILE A 299 -14.73 -11.06 -3.78
N LEU A 300 -14.26 -10.77 -2.57
CA LEU A 300 -14.95 -11.15 -1.33
C LEU A 300 -16.30 -10.46 -1.21
N ILE A 301 -16.45 -9.20 -1.62
CA ILE A 301 -17.75 -8.52 -1.68
C ILE A 301 -18.73 -9.28 -2.58
N LEU A 302 -18.31 -9.60 -3.82
CA LEU A 302 -19.16 -10.31 -4.78
C LEU A 302 -19.58 -11.70 -4.29
N ILE A 303 -18.74 -12.38 -3.50
CA ILE A 303 -19.04 -13.68 -2.88
C ILE A 303 -19.91 -13.51 -1.63
N PHE A 304 -19.58 -12.57 -0.75
CA PHE A 304 -20.20 -12.44 0.56
C PHE A 304 -21.57 -11.79 0.51
N ILE A 305 -21.86 -10.85 -0.40
CA ILE A 305 -23.21 -10.26 -0.50
C ILE A 305 -24.31 -11.33 -0.63
N PRO A 306 -24.28 -12.26 -1.61
CA PRO A 306 -25.31 -13.27 -1.72
C PRO A 306 -25.34 -14.21 -0.50
N ILE A 307 -24.19 -14.52 0.10
CA ILE A 307 -24.12 -15.32 1.34
C ILE A 307 -24.80 -14.59 2.50
N PHE A 308 -24.55 -13.29 2.67
CA PHE A 308 -25.16 -12.50 3.74
C PHE A 308 -26.68 -12.38 3.55
N GLN A 309 -27.12 -12.14 2.32
CA GLN A 309 -28.54 -11.98 2.00
C GLN A 309 -29.35 -13.28 2.10
N HIS A 310 -28.82 -14.40 1.62
CA HIS A 310 -29.56 -15.66 1.54
C HIS A 310 -29.30 -16.62 2.71
N ILE A 311 -28.18 -16.48 3.41
CA ILE A 311 -27.78 -17.39 4.49
C ILE A 311 -27.69 -16.64 5.83
N VAL A 312 -26.81 -15.63 5.93
CA VAL A 312 -26.50 -15.02 7.25
C VAL A 312 -27.70 -14.27 7.83
N TYR A 313 -28.30 -13.32 7.11
CA TYR A 313 -29.42 -12.54 7.64
C TYR A 313 -30.65 -13.41 7.96
N PRO A 314 -31.09 -14.35 7.09
CA PRO A 314 -32.19 -15.25 7.43
C PRO A 314 -31.90 -16.14 8.65
N LEU A 315 -30.64 -16.58 8.85
CA LEU A 315 -30.26 -17.33 10.05
C LEU A 315 -30.29 -16.47 11.31
N LEU A 316 -29.81 -15.22 11.25
CA LEU A 316 -29.89 -14.28 12.38
C LEU A 316 -31.35 -14.02 12.78
N ASP A 317 -32.22 -13.84 11.79
CA ASP A 317 -33.65 -13.64 12.01
C ASP A 317 -34.30 -14.89 12.62
N ARG A 318 -33.93 -16.11 12.17
CA ARG A 318 -34.37 -17.38 12.80
C ARG A 318 -33.89 -17.52 14.25
N CYS A 319 -32.66 -17.09 14.53
CA CYS A 319 -32.08 -17.10 15.87
C CYS A 319 -32.60 -15.95 16.76
N LYS A 320 -33.51 -15.09 16.26
CA LYS A 320 -34.04 -13.91 16.96
C LYS A 320 -32.96 -12.96 17.47
N VAL A 321 -31.80 -12.93 16.80
CA VAL A 321 -30.74 -11.97 17.10
C VAL A 321 -31.17 -10.60 16.58
N PRO A 322 -31.16 -9.53 17.40
CA PRO A 322 -31.54 -8.20 16.94
C PRO A 322 -30.72 -7.77 15.73
N ASN A 323 -31.41 -7.45 14.63
CA ASN A 323 -30.81 -7.23 13.32
C ASN A 323 -30.97 -5.77 12.83
N ARG A 324 -31.04 -4.80 13.77
CA ARG A 324 -31.28 -3.39 13.44
C ARG A 324 -30.10 -2.79 12.66
N PRO A 325 -30.32 -1.83 11.74
CA PRO A 325 -29.25 -1.28 10.92
C PRO A 325 -28.05 -0.75 11.70
N ILE A 326 -28.28 -0.01 12.79
CA ILE A 326 -27.20 0.57 13.60
C ILE A 326 -26.44 -0.53 14.37
N GLN A 327 -27.13 -1.59 14.82
CA GLN A 327 -26.48 -2.72 15.48
C GLN A 327 -25.56 -3.49 14.52
N LYS A 328 -25.99 -3.69 13.26
CA LYS A 328 -25.13 -4.26 12.20
C LYS A 328 -23.89 -3.41 11.99
N MET A 329 -24.03 -2.08 11.96
CA MET A 329 -22.89 -1.16 11.82
C MET A 329 -21.90 -1.30 12.99
N VAL A 330 -22.37 -1.41 14.23
CA VAL A 330 -21.51 -1.69 15.41
C VAL A 330 -20.75 -3.00 15.22
N VAL A 331 -21.42 -4.07 14.78
CA VAL A 331 -20.75 -5.35 14.51
C VAL A 331 -19.69 -5.18 13.39
N GLY A 332 -20.00 -4.41 12.35
CA GLY A 332 -19.05 -4.09 11.28
C GLY A 332 -17.80 -3.37 11.78
N MET A 333 -17.95 -2.42 12.71
CA MET A 333 -16.83 -1.75 13.39
C MET A 333 -15.98 -2.72 14.23
N ILE A 334 -16.60 -3.69 14.93
CA ILE A 334 -15.89 -4.74 15.68
C ILE A 334 -15.02 -5.58 14.73
N PHE A 335 -15.55 -5.96 13.57
CA PHE A 335 -14.76 -6.67 12.54
C PHE A 335 -13.60 -5.80 12.03
N ALA A 336 -13.81 -4.52 11.77
CA ALA A 336 -12.72 -3.62 11.37
C ALA A 336 -11.61 -3.52 12.43
N CYS A 337 -11.97 -3.44 13.72
CA CYS A 337 -11.02 -3.51 14.83
C CYS A 337 -10.22 -4.82 14.81
N GLY A 338 -10.92 -5.96 14.69
CA GLY A 338 -10.31 -7.28 14.59
C GLY A 338 -9.33 -7.41 13.42
N ALA A 339 -9.65 -6.84 12.26
CA ALA A 339 -8.77 -6.86 11.08
C ALA A 339 -7.44 -6.15 11.35
N PHE A 340 -7.47 -5.01 12.05
CA PHE A 340 -6.26 -4.26 12.41
C PHE A 340 -5.45 -4.92 13.53
N ILE A 341 -6.09 -5.61 14.46
CA ILE A 341 -5.40 -6.45 15.44
C ILE A 341 -4.63 -7.58 14.73
N ILE A 342 -5.27 -8.26 13.76
CA ILE A 342 -4.63 -9.29 12.94
C ILE A 342 -3.45 -8.70 12.17
N ALA A 343 -3.64 -7.55 11.49
CA ALA A 343 -2.58 -6.87 10.76
C ALA A 343 -1.39 -6.48 11.66
N GLY A 344 -1.67 -6.03 12.89
CA GLY A 344 -0.67 -5.77 13.91
C GLY A 344 0.13 -7.02 14.30
N PHE A 345 -0.52 -8.16 14.52
CA PHE A 345 0.18 -9.42 14.79
C PHE A 345 1.01 -9.94 13.62
N VAL A 346 0.50 -9.80 12.39
CA VAL A 346 1.26 -10.10 11.17
C VAL A 346 2.51 -9.21 11.11
N GLN A 347 2.38 -7.91 11.42
CA GLN A 347 3.51 -6.99 11.45
C GLN A 347 4.52 -7.32 12.55
N ILE A 348 4.08 -7.67 13.77
CA ILE A 348 4.98 -8.13 14.84
C ILE A 348 5.82 -9.32 14.35
N LYS A 349 5.19 -10.30 13.69
CA LYS A 349 5.91 -11.49 13.20
C LYS A 349 6.89 -11.14 12.08
N LEU A 350 6.61 -10.13 11.26
CA LEU A 350 7.55 -9.58 10.28
C LEU A 350 8.73 -8.86 10.97
N ASP A 351 8.44 -7.98 11.93
CA ASP A 351 9.42 -7.15 12.66
C ASP A 351 10.34 -7.99 13.57
N VAL A 352 9.80 -9.02 14.24
CA VAL A 352 10.59 -9.93 15.11
C VAL A 352 11.57 -10.77 14.30
N ARG A 353 11.21 -11.20 13.08
CA ARG A 353 12.14 -11.92 12.19
C ARG A 353 13.25 -11.01 11.69
N LEU A 354 12.93 -9.75 11.39
CA LEU A 354 13.92 -8.71 11.14
C LEU A 354 14.88 -8.57 12.32
N TYR A 355 14.37 -8.48 13.57
CA TYR A 355 15.19 -8.28 14.76
C TYR A 355 16.00 -9.52 15.20
N ARG A 356 15.48 -10.74 15.03
CA ARG A 356 16.23 -12.00 15.26
C ARG A 356 17.39 -12.16 14.29
N ALA A 357 17.30 -11.62 13.08
CA ALA A 357 18.47 -11.55 12.20
C ALA A 357 19.58 -10.67 12.80
N TYR A 358 19.24 -9.66 13.60
CA TYR A 358 20.19 -8.73 14.23
C TYR A 358 20.71 -9.14 15.62
N LEU A 359 19.97 -9.94 16.39
CA LEU A 359 20.38 -10.42 17.72
C LEU A 359 21.03 -11.81 17.61
N CYS A 360 22.35 -11.90 17.69
CA CYS A 360 23.05 -13.17 17.92
C CYS A 360 23.57 -13.29 19.35
N TYR A 361 23.46 -14.52 19.85
CA TYR A 361 23.77 -15.00 21.20
C TYR A 361 25.18 -14.61 21.68
N SER A 362 25.27 -14.11 22.91
CA SER A 362 26.51 -14.12 23.69
C SER A 362 26.67 -15.51 24.32
N SER A 363 27.66 -16.26 23.86
CA SER A 363 28.29 -17.30 24.67
C SER A 363 29.80 -17.04 24.58
N ASP A 364 30.46 -17.06 25.72
CA ASP A 364 31.88 -16.72 25.88
C ASP A 364 32.73 -17.52 24.88
N LEU A 365 33.27 -16.82 23.86
CA LEU A 365 34.03 -17.46 22.79
C LEU A 365 35.53 -17.43 23.12
N HIS A 366 35.97 -18.28 24.05
CA HIS A 366 37.37 -18.68 24.09
C HIS A 366 37.60 -19.73 23.01
N TYR A 367 38.19 -19.33 21.89
CA TYR A 367 38.47 -20.23 20.76
C TYR A 367 39.99 -20.47 20.65
N SER A 368 40.42 -21.68 21.00
CA SER A 368 41.80 -22.15 20.89
C SER A 368 41.81 -23.42 20.03
N PRO A 369 41.84 -23.31 18.69
CA PRO A 369 41.91 -24.51 17.87
C PRO A 369 43.29 -25.17 18.05
N ARG A 370 43.29 -26.44 18.46
CA ARG A 370 44.50 -27.24 18.66
C ARG A 370 44.82 -27.98 17.37
N TYR A 371 45.98 -27.70 16.79
CA TYR A 371 46.47 -28.41 15.61
C TYR A 371 47.74 -29.17 15.97
N THR A 372 47.75 -30.47 15.67
CA THR A 372 48.89 -31.36 15.96
C THR A 372 49.50 -31.82 14.64
N LEU A 373 50.78 -31.49 14.43
CA LEU A 373 51.54 -31.87 13.24
C LEU A 373 52.89 -32.46 13.71
N TYR A 374 53.12 -33.73 13.40
CA TYR A 374 54.32 -34.49 13.83
C TYR A 374 54.68 -34.35 15.32
N GLY A 375 53.68 -34.35 16.21
CA GLY A 375 53.87 -34.26 17.66
C GLY A 375 54.00 -32.84 18.24
N ILE A 376 54.07 -31.80 17.40
CA ILE A 376 54.11 -30.40 17.85
C ILE A 376 52.70 -29.80 17.78
N SER A 377 52.24 -29.22 18.90
CA SER A 377 50.93 -28.57 19.01
C SER A 377 51.08 -27.06 18.81
N CYS A 378 50.48 -26.47 17.78
CA CYS A 378 50.39 -25.01 17.64
C CYS A 378 49.06 -24.51 18.23
N PHE A 379 49.15 -23.50 19.10
CA PHE A 379 48.00 -22.80 19.69
C PHE A 379 47.91 -21.40 19.10
N ILE A 380 46.78 -21.06 18.48
CA ILE A 380 46.48 -19.68 18.08
C ILE A 380 45.36 -19.21 19.00
N THR A 381 45.68 -18.30 19.91
CA THR A 381 44.73 -17.74 20.89
C THR A 381 44.35 -16.33 20.46
N PHE A 382 43.07 -16.12 20.15
CA PHE A 382 42.53 -14.80 19.85
C PHE A 382 42.13 -14.11 21.15
N PHE A 383 42.74 -12.97 21.47
CA PHE A 383 42.38 -12.16 22.63
C PHE A 383 41.53 -10.97 22.17
N CYS A 384 40.24 -10.98 22.50
CA CYS A 384 39.34 -9.88 22.16
C CYS A 384 39.12 -8.98 23.37
N PRO A 385 39.48 -7.67 23.33
CA PRO A 385 39.50 -6.83 24.53
C PRO A 385 38.12 -6.40 25.07
N GLU A 386 37.01 -6.59 24.34
CA GLU A 386 35.70 -6.08 24.75
C GLU A 386 34.59 -7.15 24.77
N ARG A 387 33.91 -7.28 25.93
CA ARG A 387 32.78 -8.18 26.22
C ARG A 387 31.49 -7.82 25.46
N LYS A 388 31.41 -7.98 24.14
CA LYS A 388 30.14 -7.78 23.39
C LYS A 388 29.90 -8.86 22.34
N ALA A 389 28.63 -9.25 22.19
CA ALA A 389 28.17 -10.46 21.50
C ALA A 389 28.73 -10.62 20.06
N PHE A 390 29.31 -11.79 19.78
CA PHE A 390 29.88 -12.16 18.48
C PHE A 390 29.10 -13.30 17.83
N LYS A 391 28.96 -13.28 16.49
CA LYS A 391 28.41 -14.41 15.70
C LYS A 391 29.54 -15.14 14.94
N LYS A 392 29.55 -16.47 15.00
CA LYS A 392 30.46 -17.35 14.23
C LYS A 392 29.92 -17.57 12.81
N VAL A 393 30.71 -17.35 11.77
CA VAL A 393 30.32 -17.60 10.36
C VAL A 393 31.46 -18.35 9.63
N GLY A 394 31.48 -19.68 9.77
CA GLY A 394 32.32 -20.59 8.98
C GLY A 394 33.84 -20.53 9.25
N TYR A 395 34.56 -21.60 8.89
CA TYR A 395 36.03 -21.60 8.74
C TYR A 395 36.41 -22.54 7.60
N LYS A 396 37.44 -22.20 6.84
CA LYS A 396 38.07 -23.08 5.84
C LYS A 396 39.58 -22.89 5.97
N THR A 397 40.28 -23.95 6.36
CA THR A 397 41.73 -23.95 6.56
C THR A 397 42.41 -24.72 5.43
N GLN A 398 43.42 -24.13 4.79
CA GLN A 398 44.36 -24.85 3.94
C GLN A 398 45.74 -24.81 4.62
N VAL A 399 46.33 -25.99 4.78
CA VAL A 399 47.71 -26.17 5.25
C VAL A 399 48.56 -26.46 4.02
N LEU A 400 49.56 -25.60 3.73
CA LEU A 400 50.50 -25.82 2.63
C LEU A 400 51.80 -26.42 3.17
N PHE A 401 52.28 -27.50 2.53
CA PHE A 401 53.54 -28.17 2.85
C PHE A 401 54.70 -27.59 2.03
N PHE A 402 55.89 -27.45 2.63
CA PHE A 402 57.14 -27.17 1.92
C PHE A 402 58.24 -28.17 2.27
N LYS A 403 58.99 -28.60 1.25
CA LYS A 403 60.25 -29.35 1.38
C LYS A 403 61.38 -28.38 1.76
N ASN A 404 62.25 -28.84 2.66
CA ASN A 404 63.47 -28.19 3.23
C ASN A 404 63.27 -27.33 4.49
N LYS A 405 63.38 -28.01 5.65
CA LYS A 405 63.91 -27.59 6.98
C LYS A 405 63.64 -26.17 7.53
N LYS A 406 62.66 -25.42 7.03
CA LYS A 406 62.02 -24.30 7.76
C LYS A 406 60.51 -24.54 7.79
N ILE A 407 59.96 -24.70 8.99
CA ILE A 407 58.52 -24.83 9.21
C ILE A 407 57.95 -23.41 9.28
N GLU A 408 57.39 -22.92 8.18
CA GLU A 408 56.50 -21.75 8.20
C GLU A 408 55.05 -22.22 8.22
N CYS A 409 54.36 -22.03 9.35
CA CYS A 409 52.92 -22.22 9.44
C CYS A 409 52.21 -21.06 8.72
N LYS A 410 51.88 -21.20 7.43
CA LYS A 410 50.92 -20.33 6.74
C LYS A 410 49.50 -20.84 7.00
N THR A 411 48.87 -20.36 8.08
CA THR A 411 47.43 -20.59 8.34
C THR A 411 46.63 -19.37 7.90
N GLN A 412 45.81 -19.50 6.86
CA GLN A 412 44.71 -18.56 6.61
C GLN A 412 43.53 -18.93 7.54
N ILE A 413 43.18 -18.04 8.46
CA ILE A 413 42.02 -18.17 9.35
C ILE A 413 41.01 -17.09 8.95
N HIS A 414 39.74 -17.48 8.72
CA HIS A 414 38.66 -16.56 8.38
C HIS A 414 37.66 -16.39 9.56
N PHE A 415 37.72 -15.18 10.16
CA PHE A 415 36.74 -14.29 10.85
C PHE A 415 35.88 -14.66 12.10
N ILE A 416 35.75 -13.65 13.00
CA ILE A 416 34.80 -13.50 14.11
C ILE A 416 34.05 -12.16 13.93
N LEU A 417 32.70 -12.16 13.98
CA LEU A 417 31.81 -11.06 13.60
C LEU A 417 31.30 -10.29 14.84
N CYS A 418 31.48 -8.97 14.92
CA CYS A 418 31.07 -8.12 16.05
C CYS A 418 29.79 -7.32 15.74
N ILE A 419 28.82 -7.23 16.67
CA ILE A 419 27.60 -6.41 16.51
C ILE A 419 27.42 -5.47 17.72
N ARG A 420 27.47 -4.15 17.51
CA ARG A 420 27.21 -3.13 18.55
C ARG A 420 25.75 -2.65 18.47
N ASN A 421 25.02 -2.75 19.58
CA ASN A 421 23.59 -2.46 19.63
C ASN A 421 23.25 -1.02 20.06
N ARG A 422 22.09 -0.54 19.58
CA ARG A 422 21.41 0.78 19.72
C ARG A 422 21.91 1.91 18.78
N LYS A 423 21.04 2.24 17.81
CA LYS A 423 21.18 3.08 16.59
C LYS A 423 21.98 2.39 15.48
N VAL A 424 21.33 2.12 14.35
CA VAL A 424 21.80 1.32 13.19
C VAL A 424 23.16 1.82 12.66
N ARG A 425 24.23 1.36 13.29
CA ARG A 425 25.63 1.41 12.83
C ARG A 425 26.24 0.06 13.18
N SER A 426 25.94 -0.96 12.37
CA SER A 426 26.63 -2.24 12.44
C SER A 426 28.04 -2.04 11.88
N LYS A 427 29.05 -2.08 12.76
CA LYS A 427 30.46 -2.21 12.39
C LYS A 427 30.80 -3.70 12.35
N ILE A 428 31.36 -4.18 11.25
CA ILE A 428 31.86 -5.55 11.15
C ILE A 428 33.38 -5.47 11.11
N LEU A 429 34.03 -6.25 11.99
CA LEU A 429 35.48 -6.42 12.00
C LEU A 429 35.84 -7.71 11.25
N PHE A 430 36.77 -7.58 10.31
CA PHE A 430 37.41 -8.70 9.63
C PHE A 430 38.86 -8.81 10.12
N TYR A 431 39.26 -9.97 10.67
CA TYR A 431 40.64 -10.34 10.99
C TYR A 431 41.21 -11.30 9.95
N PHE A 432 42.26 -10.89 9.25
CA PHE A 432 42.98 -11.75 8.30
C PHE A 432 44.44 -11.90 8.74
N ILE A 433 44.95 -13.13 8.81
CA ILE A 433 46.35 -13.42 9.19
C ILE A 433 47.10 -13.89 7.94
N SER A 434 48.02 -13.06 7.46
CA SER A 434 48.97 -13.40 6.40
C SER A 434 50.39 -13.09 6.89
N SER A 435 51.22 -14.13 7.00
CA SER A 435 52.64 -14.11 7.41
C SER A 435 53.02 -13.04 8.45
N ILE A 436 52.24 -12.91 9.55
CA ILE A 436 52.43 -12.01 10.71
C ILE A 436 51.69 -10.65 10.65
N LYS A 437 51.07 -10.23 9.53
CA LYS A 437 50.21 -9.03 9.50
C LYS A 437 48.74 -9.36 9.74
N THR A 438 48.13 -8.64 10.69
CA THR A 438 46.69 -8.62 10.94
C THR A 438 46.13 -7.30 10.45
N GLU A 439 45.28 -7.32 9.41
CA GLU A 439 44.55 -6.13 8.98
C GLU A 439 43.12 -6.15 9.53
N MET A 440 42.70 -5.01 10.10
CA MET A 440 41.36 -4.78 10.63
C MET A 440 40.63 -3.82 9.71
N LEU A 441 39.48 -4.24 9.19
CA LEU A 441 38.65 -3.40 8.32
C LEU A 441 37.28 -3.20 8.94
N ASP A 442 36.86 -1.93 8.97
CA ASP A 442 35.61 -1.46 9.54
C ASP A 442 34.63 -1.10 8.40
N PHE A 443 33.57 -1.88 8.21
CA PHE A 443 32.54 -1.57 7.20
C PHE A 443 31.17 -1.27 7.82
N LYS A 444 30.46 -0.33 7.21
CA LYS A 444 29.07 0.00 7.56
C LYS A 444 28.10 -0.74 6.64
N ILE A 445 27.36 -1.68 7.20
CA ILE A 445 26.33 -2.43 6.45
C ILE A 445 24.96 -1.76 6.53
N LYS A 446 24.17 -1.94 5.46
CA LYS A 446 22.79 -1.46 5.36
C LYS A 446 21.84 -2.44 6.08
N GLY A 447 21.27 -1.98 7.20
CA GLY A 447 20.34 -2.77 8.03
C GLY A 447 18.85 -2.52 7.75
N LYS A 448 18.47 -2.15 6.53
CA LYS A 448 17.05 -2.01 6.14
C LYS A 448 16.75 -2.99 5.02
N LYS A 449 15.60 -3.68 5.11
CA LYS A 449 15.12 -4.54 4.03
C LYS A 449 15.09 -3.76 2.71
N PRO A 450 15.58 -4.33 1.60
CA PRO A 450 15.37 -3.75 0.30
C PRO A 450 13.87 -3.72 0.02
N LYS A 451 13.42 -2.63 -0.55
CA LYS A 451 12.02 -2.44 -0.90
C LYS A 451 11.73 -3.22 -2.22
N ALA A 452 10.48 -3.65 -2.47
CA ALA A 452 9.94 -4.34 -3.68
C ALA A 452 10.33 -5.81 -3.89
N GLY A 453 10.77 -6.50 -2.84
CA GLY A 453 11.21 -7.90 -2.98
C GLY A 453 12.43 -8.08 -3.90
N LYS A 454 13.07 -7.00 -4.37
CA LYS A 454 14.39 -7.08 -4.98
C LYS A 454 15.42 -7.43 -3.91
N SER A 455 16.46 -8.14 -4.29
CA SER A 455 17.63 -8.36 -3.43
C SER A 455 18.56 -7.16 -3.54
N GLN A 456 19.33 -6.87 -2.49
CA GLN A 456 20.49 -5.98 -2.63
C GLN A 456 21.76 -6.79 -2.48
N ILE A 457 22.75 -6.50 -3.31
CA ILE A 457 24.05 -7.13 -3.25
C ILE A 457 25.13 -6.07 -3.08
N SER A 458 26.11 -6.35 -2.24
CA SER A 458 27.39 -5.66 -2.21
C SER A 458 28.50 -6.70 -2.25
N MET A 459 29.69 -6.30 -2.68
CA MET A 459 30.87 -7.14 -2.70
C MET A 459 31.98 -6.52 -1.86
N ILE A 460 32.74 -7.35 -1.16
CA ILE A 460 34.00 -7.01 -0.51
C ILE A 460 35.07 -7.87 -1.17
N SER A 461 36.07 -7.21 -1.77
CA SER A 461 37.15 -7.91 -2.47
C SER A 461 38.44 -7.89 -1.64
N TYR A 462 38.97 -9.08 -1.37
CA TYR A 462 40.31 -9.31 -0.82
C TYR A 462 41.25 -9.93 -1.86
N LEU A 463 40.91 -9.78 -3.13
CA LEU A 463 41.76 -10.20 -4.24
C LEU A 463 42.90 -9.17 -4.37
N PRO A 464 44.16 -9.58 -4.59
CA PRO A 464 45.31 -8.68 -4.71
C PRO A 464 45.25 -7.86 -6.01
N LEU A 465 44.30 -6.92 -6.06
CA LEU A 465 43.99 -6.08 -7.20
C LEU A 465 44.84 -4.80 -7.15
N GLN A 466 45.46 -4.46 -8.27
CA GLN A 466 46.21 -3.19 -8.42
C GLN A 466 45.30 -2.02 -8.83
N GLU A 467 44.18 -2.32 -9.51
CA GLU A 467 43.20 -1.34 -10.01
C GLU A 467 41.76 -1.77 -9.70
N GLU A 468 40.79 -0.89 -9.97
CA GLU A 468 39.36 -1.17 -9.86
C GLU A 468 38.92 -2.17 -10.94
N VAL A 469 38.29 -3.27 -10.53
CA VAL A 469 37.87 -4.34 -11.44
C VAL A 469 36.35 -4.43 -11.50
N SER A 470 35.77 -4.55 -12.70
CA SER A 470 34.33 -4.78 -12.87
C SER A 470 34.00 -6.28 -12.79
N VAL A 471 33.15 -6.65 -11.83
CA VAL A 471 32.61 -8.00 -11.70
C VAL A 471 31.21 -8.04 -12.30
N ASP A 472 30.99 -8.95 -13.25
CA ASP A 472 29.68 -9.14 -13.84
C ASP A 472 28.87 -10.20 -13.08
N ILE A 473 27.60 -9.93 -12.84
CA ILE A 473 26.60 -10.84 -12.29
C ILE A 473 25.58 -11.09 -13.40
N LYS A 474 25.56 -12.31 -13.96
CA LYS A 474 24.70 -12.65 -15.10
C LYS A 474 23.65 -13.68 -14.71
N SER A 475 22.43 -13.46 -15.15
CA SER A 475 21.33 -14.43 -15.22
C SER A 475 20.94 -14.62 -16.69
N SER A 476 20.01 -15.53 -16.98
CA SER A 476 19.51 -15.78 -18.35
C SER A 476 18.93 -14.53 -19.02
N GLU A 477 18.45 -13.55 -18.24
CA GLU A 477 17.75 -12.36 -18.74
C GLU A 477 18.46 -11.03 -18.40
N HIS A 478 19.35 -10.99 -17.41
CA HIS A 478 19.87 -9.74 -16.84
C HIS A 478 21.38 -9.81 -16.58
N ILE A 479 22.10 -8.71 -16.86
CA ILE A 479 23.53 -8.53 -16.59
C ILE A 479 23.71 -7.30 -15.70
N TYR A 480 24.38 -7.46 -14.56
CA TYR A 480 24.74 -6.37 -13.65
C TYR A 480 26.25 -6.32 -13.46
N SER A 481 26.87 -5.16 -13.63
CA SER A 481 28.32 -4.99 -13.39
C SER A 481 28.54 -4.21 -12.09
N ILE A 482 29.38 -4.73 -11.20
CA ILE A 482 29.75 -4.12 -9.92
C ILE A 482 31.25 -3.93 -9.88
N ASN A 483 31.68 -2.70 -9.69
CA ASN A 483 33.10 -2.43 -9.52
C ASN A 483 33.56 -2.75 -8.11
N ILE A 484 34.71 -3.41 -8.00
CA ILE A 484 35.35 -3.79 -6.75
C ILE A 484 36.78 -3.22 -6.70
N THR A 485 37.21 -2.86 -5.50
CA THR A 485 38.59 -2.44 -5.18
C THR A 485 39.12 -3.29 -4.04
N HIS A 486 40.44 -3.47 -3.95
CA HIS A 486 41.04 -4.21 -2.84
C HIS A 486 40.66 -3.57 -1.49
N SER A 487 40.28 -4.40 -0.53
CA SER A 487 39.95 -4.05 0.86
C SER A 487 38.85 -2.99 1.04
N ASN A 488 37.97 -2.80 0.05
CA ASN A 488 36.83 -1.89 0.13
C ASN A 488 35.50 -2.59 -0.12
N ILE A 489 34.40 -1.99 0.37
CA ILE A 489 33.04 -2.46 0.10
C ILE A 489 32.47 -1.72 -1.11
N SER A 490 31.92 -2.47 -2.07
CA SER A 490 31.23 -1.90 -3.22
C SER A 490 29.95 -1.18 -2.80
N GLN A 491 29.40 -0.34 -3.67
CA GLN A 491 28.04 0.17 -3.49
C GLN A 491 27.02 -0.98 -3.51
N TYR A 492 25.87 -0.76 -2.87
CA TYR A 492 24.77 -1.73 -2.88
C TYR A 492 24.01 -1.63 -4.20
N HIS A 493 24.04 -2.68 -5.01
CA HIS A 493 23.24 -2.79 -6.24
C HIS A 493 21.96 -3.55 -5.95
N SER A 494 20.83 -3.09 -6.50
CA SER A 494 19.55 -3.81 -6.39
C SER A 494 19.41 -4.77 -7.56
N ILE A 495 19.19 -6.04 -7.28
CA ILE A 495 19.16 -7.14 -8.24
C ILE A 495 17.86 -7.94 -8.03
N GLU A 496 17.25 -8.45 -9.10
CA GLU A 496 16.09 -9.33 -8.98
C GLU A 496 16.44 -10.61 -8.21
N PRO A 497 15.50 -11.22 -7.49
CA PRO A 497 15.75 -12.53 -6.90
C PRO A 497 15.82 -13.60 -7.99
N GLY A 498 16.78 -14.51 -7.86
CA GLY A 498 17.07 -15.52 -8.87
C GLY A 498 18.43 -16.19 -8.67
N SER A 499 18.75 -17.11 -9.58
CA SER A 499 20.07 -17.75 -9.66
C SER A 499 20.96 -16.96 -10.61
N TYR A 500 22.11 -16.52 -10.13
CA TYR A 500 23.07 -15.75 -10.89
C TYR A 500 24.43 -16.45 -10.92
N GLY A 501 25.15 -16.29 -12.04
CA GLY A 501 26.58 -16.56 -12.11
C GLY A 501 27.37 -15.27 -11.90
N ILE A 502 28.36 -15.29 -11.02
CA ILE A 502 29.33 -14.20 -10.84
C ILE A 502 30.52 -14.50 -11.73
N TYR A 503 30.90 -13.54 -12.57
CA TYR A 503 31.95 -13.62 -13.56
C TYR A 503 33.09 -12.68 -13.18
N LEU A 504 34.21 -13.26 -12.77
CA LEU A 504 35.45 -12.51 -12.49
C LEU A 504 36.32 -12.47 -13.75
N PRO A 505 36.85 -11.29 -14.14
CA PRO A 505 37.75 -11.19 -15.29
C PRO A 505 39.13 -11.79 -14.97
N ASP A 506 39.72 -12.42 -15.98
CA ASP A 506 41.08 -12.94 -15.97
C ASP A 506 42.13 -11.81 -16.14
N GLN A 507 43.41 -12.10 -15.88
CA GLN A 507 44.51 -11.12 -15.97
C GLN A 507 44.64 -10.45 -17.36
N ASN A 508 44.13 -11.10 -18.42
CA ASN A 508 44.06 -10.58 -19.79
C ASN A 508 42.68 -10.06 -20.20
N GLY A 509 41.71 -9.93 -19.28
CA GLY A 509 40.35 -9.44 -19.53
C GLY A 509 39.47 -10.29 -20.47
N THR A 510 39.99 -11.42 -20.97
CA THR A 510 39.41 -12.19 -22.09
C THR A 510 38.64 -13.44 -21.65
N SER A 511 38.91 -13.97 -20.46
CA SER A 511 38.20 -15.14 -19.91
C SER A 511 37.54 -14.80 -18.58
N SER A 512 36.34 -15.35 -18.32
CA SER A 512 35.58 -15.07 -17.10
C SER A 512 35.05 -16.35 -16.45
N TYR A 513 35.27 -16.47 -15.13
CA TYR A 513 34.91 -17.67 -14.37
C TYR A 513 33.58 -17.49 -13.65
N SER A 514 32.64 -18.42 -13.84
CA SER A 514 31.29 -18.36 -13.28
C SER A 514 31.19 -19.06 -11.93
N TYR A 515 30.71 -18.33 -10.91
CA TYR A 515 30.39 -18.87 -9.59
C TYR A 515 28.89 -18.72 -9.30
N PRO A 516 28.15 -19.81 -9.00
CA PRO A 516 26.71 -19.75 -8.80
C PRO A 516 26.36 -19.12 -7.45
N VAL A 517 25.42 -18.17 -7.45
CA VAL A 517 24.84 -17.56 -6.25
C VAL A 517 23.33 -17.43 -6.43
N THR A 518 22.58 -17.89 -5.42
CA THR A 518 21.13 -17.74 -5.34
C THR A 518 20.76 -16.56 -4.46
N LEU A 519 20.04 -15.58 -5.03
CA LEU A 519 19.58 -14.39 -4.33
C LEU A 519 18.06 -14.49 -4.09
N GLY A 520 17.64 -14.64 -2.84
CA GLY A 520 16.23 -14.64 -2.43
C GLY A 520 15.65 -13.23 -2.18
N SER A 521 14.34 -13.09 -2.43
CA SER A 521 13.57 -11.83 -2.37
C SER A 521 13.71 -11.05 -1.05
N GLY A 522 13.98 -9.75 -1.14
CA GLY A 522 14.01 -8.85 0.03
C GLY A 522 15.21 -9.05 0.97
N ALA A 523 16.24 -9.78 0.53
CA ALA A 523 17.46 -9.97 1.29
C ALA A 523 18.57 -8.98 0.88
N VAL A 524 19.46 -8.67 1.81
CA VAL A 524 20.70 -7.93 1.55
C VAL A 524 21.86 -8.91 1.67
N TYR A 525 22.50 -9.20 0.53
CA TYR A 525 23.67 -10.05 0.42
C TYR A 525 24.94 -9.20 0.38
N THR A 526 25.97 -9.65 1.07
CA THR A 526 27.34 -9.15 0.97
C THR A 526 28.21 -10.34 0.61
N LEU A 527 28.76 -10.32 -0.61
CA LEU A 527 29.65 -11.34 -1.10
C LEU A 527 31.08 -10.98 -0.71
N ILE A 528 31.80 -11.92 -0.13
CA ILE A 528 33.20 -11.75 0.24
C ILE A 528 34.03 -12.60 -0.71
N LEU A 529 34.85 -11.94 -1.53
CA LEU A 529 35.72 -12.58 -2.50
C LEU A 529 37.12 -12.74 -1.90
N THR A 530 37.60 -13.97 -1.81
CA THR A 530 38.92 -14.29 -1.22
C THR A 530 39.74 -15.15 -2.17
N ALA A 531 41.01 -14.83 -2.33
CA ALA A 531 41.94 -15.66 -3.09
C ALA A 531 42.49 -16.79 -2.20
N LYS A 532 42.53 -18.03 -2.71
CA LYS A 532 43.16 -19.16 -2.00
C LYS A 532 44.66 -18.98 -1.82
N ASP A 533 45.32 -18.33 -2.77
CA ASP A 533 46.72 -17.93 -2.69
C ASP A 533 46.87 -16.43 -3.00
N LEU A 534 47.39 -15.68 -2.03
CA LEU A 534 47.63 -14.23 -2.14
C LEU A 534 48.93 -13.90 -2.89
N GLN A 535 49.86 -14.85 -2.98
CA GLN A 535 51.16 -14.67 -3.62
C GLN A 535 51.09 -15.06 -5.10
N ASN A 536 50.35 -16.12 -5.43
CA ASN A 536 50.06 -16.55 -6.80
C ASN A 536 48.55 -16.51 -7.07
N TYR A 537 48.04 -15.30 -7.36
CA TYR A 537 46.61 -15.11 -7.63
C TYR A 537 46.20 -15.76 -8.96
N ASP A 538 45.45 -16.86 -8.87
CA ASP A 538 44.71 -17.45 -9.99
C ASP A 538 43.21 -17.11 -9.84
N PRO A 539 42.57 -16.45 -10.82
CA PRO A 539 41.12 -16.18 -10.82
C PRO A 539 40.23 -17.44 -10.72
N ARG A 540 40.76 -18.63 -11.02
CA ARG A 540 40.10 -19.95 -10.81
C ARG A 540 40.06 -20.38 -9.34
N SER A 541 40.84 -19.73 -8.49
CA SER A 541 41.09 -20.11 -7.10
C SER A 541 40.44 -19.14 -6.11
N VAL A 542 39.30 -18.54 -6.49
CA VAL A 542 38.55 -17.62 -5.64
C VAL A 542 37.48 -18.38 -4.85
N ASP A 543 37.48 -18.20 -3.53
CA ASP A 543 36.39 -18.64 -2.66
C ASP A 543 35.45 -17.44 -2.42
N ILE A 544 34.17 -17.63 -2.78
CA ILE A 544 33.10 -16.64 -2.56
C ILE A 544 32.28 -17.06 -1.34
N LEU A 545 32.28 -16.22 -0.31
CA LEU A 545 31.45 -16.39 0.88
C LEU A 545 30.26 -15.44 0.80
N THR A 546 29.04 -15.99 0.83
CA THR A 546 27.81 -15.21 0.83
C THR A 546 27.36 -14.92 2.25
N TYR A 547 27.36 -13.65 2.64
CA TYR A 547 26.81 -13.20 3.91
C TYR A 547 25.46 -12.53 3.70
N THR A 548 24.43 -12.96 4.42
CA THR A 548 23.10 -12.36 4.37
C THR A 548 22.94 -11.39 5.56
N SER A 549 23.05 -10.10 5.28
CA SER A 549 22.88 -9.01 6.25
C SER A 549 21.43 -8.80 6.65
N VAL A 550 20.51 -9.07 5.73
CA VAL A 550 19.06 -9.05 5.93
C VAL A 550 18.48 -10.30 5.29
N ASN A 551 17.77 -11.13 6.05
CA ASN A 551 17.21 -12.40 5.58
C ASN A 551 16.13 -12.21 4.52
N VAL A 552 15.94 -13.25 3.70
CA VAL A 552 14.89 -13.36 2.68
C VAL A 552 13.51 -13.13 3.30
N ASN A 553 12.58 -12.58 2.53
CA ASN A 553 11.17 -12.57 2.91
C ASN A 553 10.68 -14.03 3.02
N GLU A 554 10.58 -14.55 4.24
CA GLU A 554 10.11 -15.92 4.48
C GLU A 554 8.60 -16.02 4.74
N MET A 555 7.91 -14.88 4.92
CA MET A 555 6.48 -14.87 5.23
C MET A 555 5.69 -14.59 3.96
N SER A 556 4.92 -15.57 3.50
CA SER A 556 4.04 -15.43 2.35
C SER A 556 3.01 -14.31 2.54
N MET A 557 2.76 -13.51 1.50
CA MET A 557 1.69 -12.52 1.41
C MET A 557 0.30 -13.09 1.75
N LEU A 558 0.10 -14.40 1.59
CA LEU A 558 -1.16 -15.09 1.92
C LEU A 558 -1.54 -14.97 3.41
N TYR A 559 -0.59 -14.69 4.30
CA TYR A 559 -0.88 -14.40 5.71
C TYR A 559 -1.72 -13.13 5.92
N MET A 560 -1.88 -12.28 4.88
CA MET A 560 -2.78 -11.13 4.90
C MET A 560 -4.23 -11.49 4.52
N ILE A 561 -4.52 -12.68 3.99
CA ILE A 561 -5.89 -13.06 3.62
C ILE A 561 -6.88 -12.95 4.80
N PRO A 562 -6.55 -13.41 6.03
CA PRO A 562 -7.48 -13.31 7.16
C PRO A 562 -7.93 -11.88 7.47
N GLN A 563 -7.01 -10.90 7.46
CA GLN A 563 -7.38 -9.49 7.70
C GLN A 563 -8.26 -8.92 6.58
N TYR A 564 -8.04 -9.32 5.32
CA TYR A 564 -8.93 -8.96 4.20
C TYR A 564 -10.34 -9.56 4.35
N ILE A 565 -10.45 -10.84 4.72
CA ILE A 565 -11.77 -11.47 4.98
C ILE A 565 -12.52 -10.73 6.08
N VAL A 566 -11.84 -10.44 7.19
CA VAL A 566 -12.43 -9.80 8.36
C VAL A 566 -12.85 -8.35 8.04
N ILE A 567 -12.03 -7.56 7.34
CA ILE A 567 -12.40 -6.18 6.97
C ILE A 567 -13.55 -6.15 5.95
N THR A 568 -13.62 -7.09 5.00
CA THR A 568 -14.72 -7.15 4.03
C THR A 568 -16.05 -7.52 4.69
N ILE A 569 -16.04 -8.43 5.69
CA ILE A 569 -17.23 -8.67 6.52
C ILE A 569 -17.64 -7.38 7.23
N GLY A 570 -16.67 -6.67 7.79
CA GLY A 570 -16.87 -5.36 8.40
C GLY A 570 -17.52 -4.35 7.44
N GLU A 571 -17.03 -4.27 6.20
CA GLU A 571 -17.55 -3.41 5.15
C GLU A 571 -19.01 -3.73 4.80
N ILE A 572 -19.37 -5.00 4.65
CA ILE A 572 -20.75 -5.38 4.32
C ILE A 572 -21.71 -4.96 5.43
N LEU A 573 -21.33 -5.22 6.69
CA LEU A 573 -22.15 -4.91 7.85
C LEU A 573 -22.23 -3.40 8.11
N PHE A 574 -21.16 -2.66 7.85
CA PHE A 574 -21.06 -1.22 8.09
C PHE A 574 -21.51 -0.37 6.89
N SER A 575 -20.85 -0.52 5.75
CA SER A 575 -21.01 0.34 4.58
C SER A 575 -22.35 0.13 3.88
N ILE A 576 -22.68 -1.12 3.53
CA ILE A 576 -23.91 -1.42 2.79
C ILE A 576 -25.14 -1.12 3.67
N THR A 577 -25.09 -1.56 4.93
CA THR A 577 -26.17 -1.26 5.89
C THR A 577 -26.27 0.23 6.17
N GLY A 578 -25.15 0.92 6.38
CA GLY A 578 -25.11 2.34 6.70
C GLY A 578 -25.61 3.21 5.54
N LEU A 579 -25.29 2.85 4.30
CA LEU A 579 -25.83 3.51 3.11
C LEU A 579 -27.35 3.33 3.00
N SER A 580 -27.85 2.12 3.27
CA SER A 580 -29.29 1.83 3.32
C SER A 580 -29.99 2.60 4.45
N PHE A 581 -29.38 2.65 5.63
CA PHE A 581 -29.85 3.44 6.77
C PHE A 581 -29.92 4.94 6.43
N ALA A 582 -28.84 5.49 5.85
CA ALA A 582 -28.75 6.87 5.41
C ALA A 582 -29.86 7.22 4.39
N TYR A 583 -30.15 6.31 3.47
CA TYR A 583 -31.21 6.49 2.48
C TYR A 583 -32.61 6.47 3.09
N ASN A 584 -32.83 5.58 4.05
CA ASN A 584 -34.12 5.36 4.68
C ASN A 584 -34.45 6.46 5.71
N GLU A 585 -33.51 6.81 6.59
CA GLU A 585 -33.77 7.86 7.59
C GLU A 585 -33.77 9.28 7.01
N ALA A 586 -33.39 9.47 5.75
CA ALA A 586 -33.41 10.77 5.09
C ALA A 586 -34.81 11.19 4.62
N PRO A 587 -35.20 12.47 4.81
CA PRO A 587 -36.41 13.03 4.20
C PRO A 587 -36.41 12.88 2.68
N THR A 588 -37.58 12.73 2.08
CA THR A 588 -37.75 12.57 0.62
C THR A 588 -37.12 13.71 -0.18
N SER A 589 -37.19 14.93 0.34
CA SER A 589 -36.64 16.18 -0.22
C SER A 589 -35.11 16.31 -0.06
N MET A 590 -34.50 15.61 0.91
CA MET A 590 -33.11 15.83 1.36
C MET A 590 -32.20 14.59 1.28
N LYS A 591 -32.61 13.55 0.54
CA LYS A 591 -31.79 12.33 0.36
C LYS A 591 -30.37 12.63 -0.14
N SER A 592 -30.22 13.55 -1.09
CA SER A 592 -28.90 13.95 -1.61
C SER A 592 -28.00 14.58 -0.54
N VAL A 593 -28.57 15.36 0.38
CA VAL A 593 -27.84 16.01 1.48
C VAL A 593 -27.29 14.97 2.47
N VAL A 594 -28.11 14.00 2.85
CA VAL A 594 -27.68 12.91 3.77
C VAL A 594 -26.63 12.03 3.10
N GLN A 595 -26.78 11.72 1.81
CA GLN A 595 -25.78 10.95 1.04
C GLN A 595 -24.46 11.71 0.88
N ALA A 596 -24.50 13.03 0.68
CA ALA A 596 -23.30 13.87 0.70
C ALA A 596 -22.62 13.86 2.09
N GLY A 597 -23.42 13.94 3.16
CA GLY A 597 -22.93 13.78 4.54
C GLY A 597 -22.26 12.43 4.78
N TRP A 598 -22.82 11.34 4.23
CA TRP A 598 -22.21 10.01 4.28
C TRP A 598 -20.85 9.97 3.60
N LEU A 599 -20.74 10.44 2.35
CA LEU A 599 -19.45 10.50 1.63
C LEU A 599 -18.42 11.39 2.35
N MET A 600 -18.88 12.47 2.98
CA MET A 600 -18.00 13.33 3.78
C MET A 600 -17.35 12.57 4.94
N THR A 601 -18.03 11.57 5.53
CA THR A 601 -17.40 10.74 6.58
C THR A 601 -16.18 9.97 6.07
N MET A 602 -16.19 9.51 4.81
CA MET A 602 -15.02 8.89 4.17
C MET A 602 -13.88 9.90 3.97
N GLY A 603 -14.23 11.13 3.55
CA GLY A 603 -13.27 12.22 3.40
C GLY A 603 -12.57 12.54 4.73
N ILE A 604 -13.34 12.70 5.81
CA ILE A 604 -12.82 12.95 7.15
C ILE A 604 -11.99 11.75 7.65
N GLY A 605 -12.40 10.52 7.36
CA GLY A 605 -11.63 9.32 7.72
C GLY A 605 -10.23 9.33 7.11
N ASN A 606 -10.11 9.71 5.84
CA ASN A 606 -8.81 9.87 5.18
C ASN A 606 -7.99 11.03 5.78
N LEU A 607 -8.65 12.12 6.20
CA LEU A 607 -7.99 13.22 6.91
C LEU A 607 -7.41 12.78 8.26
N ILE A 608 -8.09 11.89 9.01
CA ILE A 608 -7.56 11.30 10.25
C ILE A 608 -6.24 10.57 9.96
N VAL A 609 -6.17 9.79 8.87
CA VAL A 609 -4.94 9.07 8.50
C VAL A 609 -3.80 10.04 8.16
N VAL A 610 -4.10 11.12 7.43
CA VAL A 610 -3.13 12.18 7.13
C VAL A 610 -2.58 12.79 8.42
N PHE A 611 -3.45 13.14 9.36
CA PHE A 611 -3.05 13.72 10.65
C PHE A 611 -2.16 12.76 11.47
N VAL A 612 -2.53 11.48 11.55
CA VAL A 612 -1.73 10.47 12.27
C VAL A 612 -0.35 10.30 11.62
N ALA A 613 -0.27 10.28 10.28
CA ALA A 613 0.99 10.13 9.56
C ALA A 613 1.90 11.37 9.71
N GLU A 614 1.34 12.58 9.68
CA GLU A 614 2.11 13.83 9.78
C GLU A 614 2.80 13.99 11.14
N ILE A 615 2.09 13.69 12.24
CA ILE A 615 2.63 13.90 13.60
C ILE A 615 3.76 12.92 13.90
N SER A 616 3.95 11.87 13.08
CA SER A 616 5.04 10.90 13.22
C SER A 616 5.17 10.36 14.65
N LEU A 617 4.02 10.20 15.35
CA LEU A 617 3.98 9.87 16.78
C LEU A 617 4.58 8.50 17.09
N LEU A 618 4.62 7.62 16.10
CA LEU A 618 4.86 6.20 16.29
C LEU A 618 6.12 5.74 15.58
N PRO A 619 7.03 5.04 16.28
CA PRO A 619 8.32 4.63 15.71
C PRO A 619 8.23 3.41 14.79
N SER A 620 7.05 2.76 14.71
CA SER A 620 6.88 1.49 13.98
C SER A 620 5.46 1.33 13.43
N GLN A 621 5.36 0.66 12.28
CA GLN A 621 4.10 0.30 11.63
C GLN A 621 3.20 -0.59 12.51
N THR A 622 3.81 -1.46 13.33
CA THR A 622 3.09 -2.25 14.34
C THR A 622 2.28 -1.35 15.28
N ALA A 623 2.91 -0.31 15.82
CA ALA A 623 2.24 0.60 16.74
C ALA A 623 1.09 1.37 16.07
N GLU A 624 1.23 1.71 14.78
CA GLU A 624 0.15 2.36 14.03
C GLU A 624 -1.08 1.46 13.91
N PHE A 625 -0.91 0.18 13.58
CA PHE A 625 -2.05 -0.74 13.49
C PHE A 625 -2.79 -0.89 14.83
N PHE A 626 -2.07 -0.98 15.94
CA PHE A 626 -2.70 -1.02 17.27
C PHE A 626 -3.31 0.33 17.69
N LEU A 627 -2.76 1.46 17.26
CA LEU A 627 -3.38 2.78 17.46
C LEU A 627 -4.74 2.83 16.76
N PHE A 628 -4.81 2.48 15.48
CA PHE A 628 -6.07 2.46 14.74
C PHE A 628 -7.07 1.44 15.30
N ALA A 629 -6.63 0.27 15.73
CA ALA A 629 -7.49 -0.68 16.45
C ALA A 629 -8.03 -0.09 17.77
N SER A 630 -7.21 0.64 18.52
CA SER A 630 -7.61 1.30 19.77
C SER A 630 -8.59 2.45 19.54
N LEU A 631 -8.34 3.28 18.53
CA LEU A 631 -9.26 4.34 18.09
C LEU A 631 -10.62 3.76 17.70
N MET A 632 -10.62 2.66 16.94
CA MET A 632 -11.85 1.94 16.59
C MET A 632 -12.54 1.34 17.83
N GLY A 633 -11.79 0.78 18.78
CA GLY A 633 -12.33 0.29 20.05
C GLY A 633 -13.08 1.37 20.84
N LEU A 634 -12.51 2.58 20.90
CA LEU A 634 -13.15 3.75 21.52
C LEU A 634 -14.38 4.21 20.73
N ASP A 635 -14.28 4.23 19.40
CA ASP A 635 -15.37 4.60 18.50
C ASP A 635 -16.58 3.66 18.63
N ILE A 636 -16.34 2.35 18.76
CA ILE A 636 -17.38 1.33 19.01
C ILE A 636 -18.14 1.66 20.29
N ILE A 637 -17.47 2.07 21.37
CA ILE A 637 -18.11 2.42 22.64
C ILE A 637 -18.98 3.67 22.46
N ILE A 638 -18.43 4.72 21.85
CA ILE A 638 -19.15 5.99 21.60
C ILE A 638 -20.38 5.74 20.72
N PHE A 639 -20.19 5.06 19.59
CA PHE A 639 -21.25 4.77 18.63
C PHE A 639 -22.32 3.86 19.24
N SER A 640 -21.93 2.88 20.07
CA SER A 640 -22.89 2.03 20.80
C SER A 640 -23.74 2.84 21.79
N ILE A 641 -23.13 3.74 22.56
CA ILE A 641 -23.87 4.64 23.47
C ILE A 641 -24.84 5.52 22.67
N MET A 642 -24.37 6.14 21.58
CA MET A 642 -25.22 6.96 20.71
C MET A 642 -26.37 6.16 20.11
N SER A 643 -26.14 4.89 19.76
CA SER A 643 -27.16 4.00 19.20
C SER A 643 -28.31 3.72 20.17
N CYS A 644 -28.03 3.62 21.48
CA CYS A 644 -29.05 3.37 22.50
C CYS A 644 -30.07 4.50 22.61
N PHE A 645 -29.67 5.73 22.29
CA PHE A 645 -30.53 6.91 22.33
C PHE A 645 -31.18 7.24 20.98
N TYR A 646 -30.83 6.52 19.91
CA TYR A 646 -31.37 6.78 18.58
C TYR A 646 -32.78 6.18 18.42
N LYS A 647 -33.73 7.03 18.02
CA LYS A 647 -35.10 6.62 17.65
C LYS A 647 -35.24 6.61 16.13
N TYR A 648 -35.66 5.51 15.53
CA TYR A 648 -35.86 5.40 14.07
C TYR A 648 -37.10 6.19 13.63
N SER A 649 -37.05 6.80 12.45
CA SER A 649 -38.17 7.56 11.89
C SER A 649 -39.34 6.66 11.45
N TYR A 650 -39.11 5.38 11.14
CA TYR A 650 -40.16 4.43 10.72
C TYR A 650 -40.98 3.81 11.85
N THR A 651 -40.67 4.15 13.10
CA THR A 651 -41.36 3.62 14.29
C THR A 651 -42.38 4.60 14.88
N SER A 652 -42.73 5.67 14.16
CA SER A 652 -43.76 6.65 14.52
C SER A 652 -44.90 6.67 13.52
#